data_AF-A0A556U162-F1
#
_entry.id   AF-A0A556U162-F1
#
_cell.length_a   1.000
_cell.length_b   1.000
_cell.length_c   1.000
_cell.angle_alpha   90.00
_cell.angle_beta   90.00
_cell.angle_gamma   90.00
#
_symmetry.space_group_name_H-M   'P 1'
#
loop_
_entity.id
_entity.type
_entity.pdbx_description
1 polymer ?
#
loop_
_entity_poly.entity_id
_entity_poly.type
_entity_poly.pdbx_seq_one_letter_code
_entity_poly.pdbx_strand_id
1 'polypeptide(L)'
;MCVVIWNLVITLTLAGSIHSGKVLVFPHDGSHWVNMKVLIQELHNRGHHVTVIRAADSWYIKEQSPYYHSITVNISVGGDEDFFRTFISRQLQIRREGNPFWSRISLDMELRTAFSEMHRNICEMVIRIIEDPELINSIRETKYDVMLTDPVNGGGVILAQYLRLPLVFNVRWTVHGEAHFAVAPSPASYVPFPLSMLTDKMTFFQRVYNLLFHLRIYFYKGVVGPHYSALSKRYFGPNSDYFELFLAADIWLMRVDFVFEFPRPTMPNIIYMSCFQCKLPNALPADLEDFVESSGEHGIVVVSLGTLVGQLPDDIADEMAAALAKLPQKVIWRYSGKKPSTLGNNTILKDWLPQNDLLGHPKTKLFVSHGGTNGILEAIYHGTPIVGLPLVFDQHDNLSRMKAKGVAQVLDIAAITQNVFLEAIQEVINEPSFSRNMKKLSQLIRDTPVPPLDYAMFWIEFVMRHKGAAHLRTESYKMPWYVYYSVDVIAFLLLAASAGFVKSPMSETKLTGDTFELYCDVVGNPTPEIQWWYAEINRADSFKQLWDGARKRRVSINTAYGTNGVSVLGVTRLTLEDSGTYECRASNDPRRNDLRQNPAITWIRAQATISVLQKPKINASDQEILPAKKPQEDNPPVTLQCNLTNAHTAHRESFWMKNGGEIPNTRKGLKNTVLTLNKPRAEDAGEYMCVYTFDKAPNANASIEVKAAPEITGHKRSENKKEGESGLLYCKSVGYPHPIWTWQKKVSHGSYVDIDNSTGRFSIMNKDNYTELNVINLDITTDPGEYVCRASNVIGTKESVSILRVRSHLAPLWPFLGVLVEILILVVIIVVYEKRKRPDEVPDVAKMLPYKCIFTLVFLCPFTS
;
A
#
# COMPACT_ATOMS: atom_id res chain seq x y z
N MET A 1 -20.45 20.47 -71.06
CA MET A 1 -19.67 19.40 -70.41
C MET A 1 -19.00 19.89 -69.12
N CYS A 2 -18.20 20.96 -69.15
CA CYS A 2 -17.52 21.47 -67.94
C CYS A 2 -18.46 21.91 -66.80
N VAL A 3 -19.62 22.52 -67.11
CA VAL A 3 -20.61 22.91 -66.08
C VAL A 3 -21.27 21.69 -65.41
N VAL A 4 -21.45 20.60 -66.15
CA VAL A 4 -22.01 19.35 -65.60
C VAL A 4 -20.99 18.68 -64.69
N ILE A 5 -19.73 18.61 -65.12
CA ILE A 5 -18.63 18.06 -64.31
C ILE A 5 -18.41 18.92 -63.06
N TRP A 6 -18.48 20.24 -63.17
CA TRP A 6 -18.31 21.14 -62.02
C TRP A 6 -19.45 21.03 -61.02
N ASN A 7 -20.71 20.91 -61.48
CA ASN A 7 -21.85 20.63 -60.60
C ASN A 7 -21.78 19.22 -59.97
N LEU A 8 -21.27 18.22 -60.70
CA LEU A 8 -21.07 16.86 -60.18
C LEU A 8 -19.97 16.81 -59.11
N VAL A 9 -18.87 17.53 -59.33
CA VAL A 9 -17.78 17.66 -58.36
C VAL A 9 -18.25 18.44 -57.15
N ILE A 10 -19.00 19.53 -57.32
CA ILE A 10 -19.59 20.31 -56.21
C ILE A 10 -20.58 19.45 -55.40
N THR A 11 -21.44 18.65 -56.04
CA THR A 11 -22.34 17.72 -55.33
C THR A 11 -21.58 16.58 -54.65
N LEU A 12 -20.50 16.07 -55.23
CA LEU A 12 -19.62 15.07 -54.59
C LEU A 12 -18.77 15.65 -53.45
N THR A 13 -18.42 16.93 -53.49
CA THR A 13 -17.65 17.61 -52.42
C THR A 13 -18.53 18.21 -51.33
N LEU A 14 -19.79 18.55 -51.62
CA LEU A 14 -20.80 19.01 -50.65
C LEU A 14 -21.59 17.87 -50.03
N ALA A 15 -21.58 16.68 -50.64
CA ALA A 15 -21.97 15.45 -49.97
C ALA A 15 -20.89 15.13 -48.91
N GLY A 16 -21.04 15.72 -47.72
CA GLY A 16 -20.37 15.21 -46.54
C GLY A 16 -20.57 13.69 -46.50
N SER A 17 -19.52 12.93 -46.18
CA SER A 17 -19.56 11.46 -46.23
C SER A 17 -20.76 10.94 -45.44
N ILE A 18 -21.84 10.57 -46.12
CA ILE A 18 -23.03 9.97 -45.50
C ILE A 18 -22.59 8.57 -45.07
N HIS A 19 -22.09 8.46 -43.84
CA HIS A 19 -21.72 7.19 -43.23
C HIS A 19 -23.00 6.45 -42.81
N SER A 20 -23.58 5.71 -43.76
CA SER A 20 -24.65 4.75 -43.49
C SER A 20 -24.09 3.59 -42.67
N GLY A 21 -24.12 3.71 -41.34
CA GLY A 21 -23.76 2.61 -40.46
C GLY A 21 -24.90 1.64 -40.15
N LYS A 22 -24.54 0.45 -39.64
CA LYS A 22 -25.46 -0.65 -39.35
C LYS A 22 -25.68 -0.79 -37.85
N VAL A 23 -26.93 -0.68 -37.40
CA VAL A 23 -27.30 -0.68 -35.98
C VAL A 23 -28.04 -1.96 -35.65
N LEU A 24 -27.51 -2.75 -34.72
CA LEU A 24 -28.22 -3.88 -34.13
C LEU A 24 -28.96 -3.41 -32.88
N VAL A 25 -30.25 -3.71 -32.81
CA VAL A 25 -31.11 -3.25 -31.72
C VAL A 25 -31.60 -4.44 -30.91
N PHE A 26 -31.35 -4.39 -29.59
CA PHE A 26 -31.92 -5.33 -28.62
C PHE A 26 -32.88 -4.57 -27.68
N PRO A 27 -34.18 -4.51 -28.00
CA PRO A 27 -35.14 -3.68 -27.30
C PRO A 27 -35.72 -4.36 -26.06
N HIS A 28 -36.55 -3.62 -25.33
CA HIS A 28 -37.58 -4.15 -24.46
C HIS A 28 -38.96 -3.71 -24.96
N ASP A 29 -39.95 -4.58 -24.88
CA ASP A 29 -41.28 -4.34 -25.44
C ASP A 29 -42.12 -3.39 -24.55
N GLY A 30 -43.36 -3.11 -24.95
CA GLY A 30 -44.26 -2.25 -24.20
C GLY A 30 -43.91 -0.77 -24.30
N SER A 31 -43.98 -0.04 -23.18
CA SER A 31 -43.75 1.41 -23.14
C SER A 31 -42.31 1.82 -23.45
N HIS A 32 -41.34 0.91 -23.24
CA HIS A 32 -39.94 1.10 -23.58
C HIS A 32 -39.73 1.19 -25.09
N TRP A 33 -40.40 0.30 -25.85
CA TRP A 33 -40.37 0.30 -27.31
C TRP A 33 -40.94 1.58 -27.92
N VAL A 34 -42.04 2.12 -27.38
CA VAL A 34 -42.66 3.36 -27.90
C VAL A 34 -41.66 4.50 -28.01
N ASN A 35 -40.78 4.61 -27.00
CA ASN A 35 -39.73 5.61 -26.94
C ASN A 35 -38.52 5.23 -27.83
N MET A 36 -38.07 3.98 -27.78
CA MET A 36 -36.95 3.49 -28.60
C MET A 36 -37.24 3.57 -30.11
N LYS A 37 -38.50 3.38 -30.51
CA LYS A 37 -38.96 3.51 -31.89
C LYS A 37 -38.68 4.89 -32.48
N VAL A 38 -38.72 5.96 -31.67
CA VAL A 38 -38.38 7.32 -32.13
C VAL A 38 -36.91 7.40 -32.56
N LEU A 39 -36.00 6.80 -31.77
CA LEU A 39 -34.58 6.72 -32.14
C LEU A 39 -34.38 5.91 -33.42
N ILE A 40 -35.07 4.77 -33.54
CA ILE A 40 -34.98 3.88 -34.71
C ILE A 40 -35.46 4.58 -35.98
N GLN A 41 -36.59 5.29 -35.90
CA GLN A 41 -37.12 6.06 -37.03
C GLN A 41 -36.15 7.15 -37.46
N GLU A 42 -35.54 7.86 -36.51
CA GLU A 42 -34.56 8.90 -36.82
C GLU A 42 -33.27 8.32 -37.41
N LEU A 43 -32.75 7.21 -36.87
CA LEU A 43 -31.62 6.49 -37.45
C LEU A 43 -31.90 6.08 -38.89
N HIS A 44 -33.08 5.54 -39.16
CA HIS A 44 -33.51 5.19 -40.52
C HIS A 44 -33.59 6.42 -41.43
N ASN A 45 -34.19 7.52 -40.97
CA ASN A 45 -34.29 8.77 -41.73
C ASN A 45 -32.91 9.37 -42.07
N ARG A 46 -31.93 9.16 -41.20
CA ARG A 46 -30.52 9.53 -41.41
C ARG A 46 -29.74 8.56 -42.30
N GLY A 47 -30.41 7.53 -42.82
CA GLY A 47 -29.85 6.56 -43.78
C GLY A 47 -29.15 5.37 -43.13
N HIS A 48 -29.31 5.13 -41.83
CA HIS A 48 -28.74 3.95 -41.17
C HIS A 48 -29.57 2.69 -41.43
N HIS A 49 -28.89 1.55 -41.54
CA HIS A 49 -29.53 0.24 -41.61
C HIS A 49 -29.79 -0.28 -40.20
N VAL A 50 -31.06 -0.35 -39.79
CA VAL A 50 -31.46 -0.79 -38.46
C VAL A 50 -32.02 -2.21 -38.53
N THR A 51 -31.51 -3.09 -37.66
CA THR A 51 -32.04 -4.45 -37.45
C THR A 51 -32.48 -4.62 -36.00
N VAL A 52 -33.72 -5.04 -35.78
CA VAL A 52 -34.34 -5.18 -34.46
C VAL A 52 -34.55 -6.65 -34.13
N ILE A 53 -33.97 -7.10 -33.02
CA ILE A 53 -34.23 -8.43 -32.46
C ILE A 53 -35.55 -8.39 -31.69
N ARG A 54 -36.44 -9.35 -31.94
CA ARG A 54 -37.73 -9.46 -31.25
C ARG A 54 -38.08 -10.90 -30.87
N ALA A 55 -38.93 -11.03 -29.86
CA ALA A 55 -39.54 -12.30 -29.49
C ALA A 55 -40.80 -12.56 -30.34
N ALA A 56 -41.22 -13.82 -30.45
CA ALA A 56 -42.39 -14.18 -31.26
C ALA A 56 -43.70 -13.61 -30.68
N ASP A 57 -43.77 -13.46 -29.36
CA ASP A 57 -44.90 -12.90 -28.61
C ASP A 57 -44.85 -11.37 -28.46
N SER A 58 -43.91 -10.68 -29.12
CA SER A 58 -43.84 -9.23 -29.11
C SER A 58 -45.13 -8.56 -29.62
N TRP A 59 -45.79 -7.82 -28.74
CA TRP A 59 -47.02 -7.06 -29.00
C TRP A 59 -46.83 -5.69 -29.70
N TYR A 60 -45.91 -4.82 -29.25
CA TYR A 60 -45.67 -3.51 -29.89
C TYR A 60 -44.60 -3.57 -30.99
N ILE A 61 -43.62 -4.47 -30.87
CA ILE A 61 -42.55 -4.63 -31.86
C ILE A 61 -43.07 -5.49 -33.01
N LYS A 62 -43.49 -4.84 -34.10
CA LYS A 62 -44.03 -5.53 -35.27
C LYS A 62 -42.91 -6.20 -36.06
N GLU A 63 -43.22 -7.36 -36.63
CA GLU A 63 -42.32 -8.12 -37.50
C GLU A 63 -41.97 -7.35 -38.77
N GLN A 64 -42.96 -6.73 -39.39
CA GLN A 64 -42.79 -5.93 -40.60
C GLN A 64 -42.85 -4.45 -40.25
N SER A 65 -41.87 -3.70 -40.75
CA SER A 65 -41.74 -2.26 -40.52
C SER A 65 -40.99 -1.61 -41.68
N PRO A 66 -41.39 -0.42 -42.15
CA PRO A 66 -40.60 0.30 -43.14
C PRO A 66 -39.29 0.86 -42.55
N TYR A 67 -39.16 0.94 -41.22
CA TYR A 67 -38.04 1.60 -40.54
C TYR A 67 -36.90 0.67 -40.15
N TYR A 68 -37.12 -0.65 -40.13
CA TYR A 68 -36.12 -1.63 -39.69
C TYR A 68 -36.38 -3.03 -40.25
N HIS A 69 -35.33 -3.84 -40.34
CA HIS A 69 -35.44 -5.28 -40.54
C HIS A 69 -35.61 -5.97 -39.18
N SER A 70 -36.39 -7.05 -39.11
CA SER A 70 -36.58 -7.78 -37.86
C SER A 70 -35.86 -9.14 -37.89
N ILE A 71 -35.34 -9.53 -36.73
CA ILE A 71 -34.92 -10.90 -36.44
C ILE A 71 -35.92 -11.43 -35.40
N THR A 72 -36.81 -12.33 -35.83
CA THR A 72 -37.78 -12.96 -34.95
C THR A 72 -37.18 -14.23 -34.33
N VAL A 73 -36.99 -14.24 -33.01
CA VAL A 73 -36.60 -15.44 -32.27
C VAL A 73 -37.88 -16.13 -31.79
N ASN A 74 -38.04 -17.41 -32.15
CA ASN A 74 -39.23 -18.19 -31.79
C ASN A 74 -39.23 -18.58 -30.30
N ILE A 75 -39.47 -17.61 -29.42
CA ILE A 75 -39.57 -17.76 -27.98
C ILE A 75 -40.61 -16.78 -27.45
N SER A 76 -41.28 -17.14 -26.35
CA SER A 76 -42.09 -16.23 -25.56
C SER A 76 -41.29 -15.73 -24.37
N VAL A 77 -41.17 -14.42 -24.22
CA VAL A 77 -40.40 -13.80 -23.13
C VAL A 77 -41.31 -13.55 -21.91
N GLY A 78 -42.61 -13.37 -22.12
CA GLY A 78 -43.58 -13.03 -21.08
C GLY A 78 -43.68 -11.53 -20.81
N GLY A 79 -44.58 -11.14 -19.89
CA GLY A 79 -44.93 -9.73 -19.66
C GLY A 79 -45.91 -9.19 -20.73
N ASP A 80 -46.89 -10.00 -21.11
CA ASP A 80 -47.93 -9.65 -22.06
C ASP A 80 -49.01 -8.73 -21.44
N GLU A 81 -49.98 -8.35 -22.27
CA GLU A 81 -51.09 -7.48 -21.87
C GLU A 81 -51.90 -8.04 -20.69
N ASP A 82 -52.14 -9.35 -20.71
CA ASP A 82 -52.94 -10.05 -19.72
C ASP A 82 -52.27 -10.08 -18.35
N PHE A 83 -50.94 -10.28 -18.32
CA PHE A 83 -50.15 -10.17 -17.10
C PHE A 83 -50.31 -8.78 -16.45
N PHE A 84 -50.08 -7.70 -17.22
CA PHE A 84 -50.18 -6.35 -16.67
C PHE A 84 -51.60 -6.01 -16.22
N ARG A 85 -52.62 -6.39 -16.99
CA ARG A 85 -54.03 -6.19 -16.61
C ARG A 85 -54.34 -6.85 -15.27
N THR A 86 -53.94 -8.10 -15.11
CA THR A 86 -54.17 -8.88 -13.88
C THR A 86 -53.42 -8.28 -12.69
N PHE A 87 -52.16 -7.92 -12.89
CA PHE A 87 -51.32 -7.28 -11.87
C PHE A 87 -51.91 -5.96 -11.36
N ILE A 88 -52.32 -5.07 -12.27
CA ILE A 88 -52.94 -3.78 -11.92
C ILE A 88 -54.23 -4.02 -11.12
N SER A 89 -55.07 -4.93 -11.58
CA SER A 89 -56.35 -5.25 -10.94
C SER A 89 -56.13 -5.76 -9.51
N ARG A 90 -55.17 -6.68 -9.33
CA ARG A 90 -54.80 -7.23 -8.02
C ARG A 90 -54.23 -6.16 -7.09
N GLN A 91 -53.37 -5.28 -7.59
CA GLN A 91 -52.80 -4.20 -6.79
C GLN A 91 -53.88 -3.20 -6.32
N LEU A 92 -54.81 -2.82 -7.20
CA LEU A 92 -55.93 -1.94 -6.85
C LEU A 92 -56.82 -2.56 -5.77
N GLN A 93 -57.13 -3.86 -5.89
CA GLN A 93 -57.89 -4.60 -4.88
C GLN A 93 -57.20 -4.53 -3.51
N ILE A 94 -55.89 -4.85 -3.45
CA ILE A 94 -55.13 -4.86 -2.18
C ILE A 94 -55.12 -3.46 -1.53
N ARG A 95 -55.02 -2.40 -2.34
CA ARG A 95 -55.08 -1.02 -1.83
C ARG A 95 -56.44 -0.69 -1.23
N ARG A 96 -57.53 -1.09 -1.89
CA ARG A 96 -58.91 -0.90 -1.39
C ARG A 96 -59.18 -1.64 -0.08
N GLU A 97 -58.53 -2.79 0.12
CA GLU A 97 -58.60 -3.56 1.36
C GLU A 97 -57.73 -2.98 2.50
N GLY A 98 -57.12 -1.79 2.31
CA GLY A 98 -56.30 -1.12 3.32
C GLY A 98 -54.81 -1.53 3.30
N ASN A 99 -54.32 -2.12 2.20
CA ASN A 99 -52.95 -2.63 2.06
C ASN A 99 -52.52 -3.61 3.17
N PRO A 100 -53.28 -4.69 3.43
CA PRO A 100 -52.89 -5.67 4.44
C PRO A 100 -51.50 -6.24 4.15
N PHE A 101 -50.69 -6.34 5.21
CA PHE A 101 -49.27 -6.68 5.12
C PHE A 101 -49.02 -7.96 4.30
N TRP A 102 -49.76 -9.03 4.60
CA TRP A 102 -49.60 -10.32 3.92
C TRP A 102 -49.95 -10.28 2.42
N SER A 103 -51.02 -9.57 2.04
CA SER A 103 -51.39 -9.43 0.62
C SER A 103 -50.33 -8.62 -0.14
N ARG A 104 -49.75 -7.60 0.50
CA ARG A 104 -48.64 -6.83 -0.10
C ARG A 104 -47.40 -7.69 -0.31
N ILE A 105 -47.05 -8.53 0.69
CA ILE A 105 -45.94 -9.48 0.57
C ILE A 105 -46.21 -10.51 -0.54
N SER A 106 -47.44 -11.03 -0.66
CA SER A 106 -47.84 -11.94 -1.75
C SER A 106 -47.63 -11.30 -3.12
N LEU A 107 -48.13 -10.07 -3.31
CA LEU A 107 -47.98 -9.33 -4.56
C LEU A 107 -46.50 -9.08 -4.91
N ASP A 108 -45.70 -8.71 -3.90
CA ASP A 108 -44.25 -8.55 -4.07
C ASP A 108 -43.60 -9.89 -4.48
N MET A 109 -44.02 -11.03 -3.93
CA MET A 109 -43.53 -12.37 -4.31
C MET A 109 -43.94 -12.80 -5.73
N GLU A 110 -45.17 -12.50 -6.13
CA GLU A 110 -45.67 -12.74 -7.49
C GLU A 110 -44.84 -11.95 -8.52
N LEU A 111 -44.62 -10.65 -8.25
CA LEU A 111 -43.81 -9.79 -9.12
C LEU A 111 -42.35 -10.26 -9.21
N ARG A 112 -41.76 -10.71 -8.09
CA ARG A 112 -40.41 -11.29 -8.05
C ARG A 112 -40.30 -12.52 -8.95
N THR A 113 -41.29 -13.40 -8.87
CA THR A 113 -41.34 -14.64 -9.66
C THR A 113 -41.46 -14.33 -11.15
N ALA A 114 -42.40 -13.44 -11.51
CA ALA A 114 -42.59 -12.98 -12.88
C ALA A 114 -41.33 -12.34 -13.48
N PHE A 115 -40.65 -11.46 -12.73
CA PHE A 115 -39.39 -10.88 -13.21
C PHE A 115 -38.28 -11.92 -13.35
N SER A 116 -38.13 -12.84 -12.39
CA SER A 116 -37.16 -13.93 -12.51
C SER A 116 -37.38 -14.75 -13.78
N GLU A 117 -38.64 -15.11 -14.06
CA GLU A 117 -38.99 -15.87 -15.26
C GLU A 117 -38.75 -15.10 -16.55
N MET A 118 -39.17 -13.83 -16.62
CA MET A 118 -38.91 -12.95 -17.76
C MET A 118 -37.41 -12.85 -18.05
N HIS A 119 -36.57 -12.64 -17.04
CA HIS A 119 -35.13 -12.53 -17.20
C HIS A 119 -34.47 -13.86 -17.59
N ARG A 120 -34.99 -15.00 -17.09
CA ARG A 120 -34.59 -16.33 -17.54
C ARG A 120 -34.91 -16.52 -19.02
N ASN A 121 -36.10 -16.14 -19.47
CA ASN A 121 -36.51 -16.26 -20.87
C ASN A 121 -35.70 -15.33 -21.79
N ILE A 122 -35.32 -14.14 -21.34
CA ILE A 122 -34.35 -13.29 -22.06
C ILE A 122 -32.99 -13.99 -22.21
N CYS A 123 -32.50 -14.66 -21.16
CA CYS A 123 -31.25 -15.42 -21.25
C CYS A 123 -31.36 -16.57 -22.26
N GLU A 124 -32.48 -17.30 -22.25
CA GLU A 124 -32.78 -18.36 -23.23
C GLU A 124 -32.88 -17.81 -24.66
N MET A 125 -33.45 -16.62 -24.85
CA MET A 125 -33.48 -15.94 -26.14
C MET A 125 -32.05 -15.67 -26.66
N VAL A 126 -31.16 -15.19 -25.81
CA VAL A 126 -29.74 -14.97 -26.16
C VAL A 126 -29.04 -16.29 -26.48
N ILE A 127 -29.31 -17.35 -25.70
CA ILE A 127 -28.77 -18.69 -25.98
C ILE A 127 -29.21 -19.16 -27.37
N ARG A 128 -30.50 -19.07 -27.71
CA ARG A 128 -31.02 -19.46 -29.03
C ARG A 128 -30.38 -18.66 -30.16
N ILE A 129 -30.08 -17.37 -29.95
CA ILE A 129 -29.39 -16.55 -30.96
C ILE A 129 -27.94 -17.03 -31.15
N ILE A 130 -27.21 -17.27 -30.05
CA ILE A 130 -25.78 -17.63 -30.10
C ILE A 130 -25.57 -19.07 -30.60
N GLU A 131 -26.45 -20.00 -30.21
CA GLU A 131 -26.32 -21.42 -30.52
C GLU A 131 -26.93 -21.83 -31.85
N ASP A 132 -27.70 -20.95 -32.50
CA ASP A 132 -28.13 -21.12 -33.90
C ASP A 132 -26.99 -20.67 -34.84
N PRO A 133 -26.29 -21.61 -35.52
CA PRO A 133 -25.14 -21.28 -36.35
C PRO A 133 -25.49 -20.41 -37.55
N GLU A 134 -26.68 -20.59 -38.15
CA GLU A 134 -27.10 -19.80 -39.32
C GLU A 134 -27.39 -18.37 -38.89
N LEU A 135 -28.15 -18.22 -37.79
CA LEU A 135 -28.50 -16.90 -37.28
C LEU A 135 -27.27 -16.13 -36.78
N ILE A 136 -26.43 -16.72 -35.94
CA ILE A 136 -25.26 -15.99 -35.40
C ILE A 136 -24.25 -15.64 -36.49
N ASN A 137 -24.07 -16.50 -37.50
CA ASN A 137 -23.18 -16.19 -38.63
C ASN A 137 -23.76 -15.08 -39.49
N SER A 138 -25.08 -15.07 -39.76
CA SER A 138 -25.72 -13.97 -40.49
C SER A 138 -25.52 -12.61 -39.78
N ILE A 139 -25.60 -12.60 -38.44
CA ILE A 139 -25.36 -11.38 -37.62
C ILE A 139 -23.90 -10.94 -37.71
N ARG A 140 -22.93 -11.88 -37.63
CA ARG A 140 -21.49 -11.58 -37.74
C ARG A 140 -21.11 -11.07 -39.13
N GLU A 141 -21.62 -11.69 -40.18
CA GLU A 141 -21.33 -11.33 -41.58
C GLU A 141 -21.92 -9.98 -41.96
N THR A 142 -23.03 -9.58 -41.33
CA THR A 142 -23.62 -8.25 -41.51
C THR A 142 -22.67 -7.13 -41.06
N LYS A 143 -21.77 -7.38 -40.10
CA LYS A 143 -20.80 -6.42 -39.54
C LYS A 143 -21.47 -5.15 -39.02
N TYR A 144 -22.29 -5.30 -37.96
CA TYR A 144 -22.89 -4.17 -37.27
C TYR A 144 -21.83 -3.24 -36.65
N ASP A 145 -22.13 -1.95 -36.58
CA ASP A 145 -21.22 -0.91 -36.06
C ASP A 145 -21.44 -0.62 -34.58
N VAL A 146 -22.66 -0.84 -34.08
CA VAL A 146 -23.06 -0.55 -32.70
C VAL A 146 -24.26 -1.41 -32.29
N MET A 147 -24.31 -1.78 -31.01
CA MET A 147 -25.50 -2.30 -30.35
C MET A 147 -26.23 -1.16 -29.64
N LEU A 148 -27.49 -0.91 -30.01
CA LEU A 148 -28.40 -0.03 -29.27
C LEU A 148 -29.37 -0.90 -28.47
N THR A 149 -29.35 -0.81 -27.14
CA THR A 149 -30.18 -1.70 -26.30
C THR A 149 -30.89 -0.98 -25.16
N ASP A 150 -32.03 -1.53 -24.74
CA ASP A 150 -32.68 -1.13 -23.50
C ASP A 150 -32.17 -2.02 -22.34
N PRO A 151 -31.41 -1.45 -21.38
CA PRO A 151 -30.77 -2.21 -20.32
C PRO A 151 -31.71 -2.71 -19.22
N VAL A 152 -33.03 -2.47 -19.33
CA VAL A 152 -34.00 -3.09 -18.42
C VAL A 152 -33.94 -4.61 -18.48
N ASN A 153 -33.44 -5.17 -19.59
CA ASN A 153 -33.00 -6.55 -19.69
C ASN A 153 -31.53 -6.62 -20.12
N GLY A 154 -30.84 -7.71 -19.78
CA GLY A 154 -29.40 -7.86 -20.02
C GLY A 154 -29.02 -8.52 -21.35
N GLY A 155 -29.99 -8.81 -22.23
CA GLY A 155 -29.73 -9.60 -23.43
C GLY A 155 -28.81 -8.89 -24.42
N GLY A 156 -29.05 -7.60 -24.65
CA GLY A 156 -28.22 -6.77 -25.54
C GLY A 156 -26.78 -6.61 -25.06
N VAL A 157 -26.56 -6.57 -23.74
CA VAL A 157 -25.21 -6.46 -23.14
C VAL A 157 -24.38 -7.70 -23.47
N ILE A 158 -24.95 -8.88 -23.22
CA ILE A 158 -24.28 -10.17 -23.49
C ILE A 158 -24.00 -10.30 -24.99
N LEU A 159 -25.00 -10.01 -25.84
CA LEU A 159 -24.86 -10.14 -27.27
C LEU A 159 -23.85 -9.14 -27.86
N ALA A 160 -23.83 -7.90 -27.36
CA ALA A 160 -22.82 -6.91 -27.74
C ALA A 160 -21.42 -7.38 -27.40
N GLN A 161 -21.21 -7.90 -26.18
CA GLN A 161 -19.90 -8.42 -25.76
C GLN A 161 -19.49 -9.64 -26.60
N TYR A 162 -20.42 -10.56 -26.88
CA TYR A 162 -20.16 -11.75 -27.69
C TYR A 162 -19.76 -11.40 -29.13
N LEU A 163 -20.41 -10.39 -29.71
CA LEU A 163 -20.14 -9.88 -31.06
C LEU A 163 -19.02 -8.84 -31.11
N ARG A 164 -18.50 -8.40 -29.96
CA ARG A 164 -17.52 -7.30 -29.79
C ARG A 164 -17.98 -5.98 -30.41
N LEU A 165 -19.24 -5.63 -30.16
CA LEU A 165 -19.85 -4.38 -30.61
C LEU A 165 -19.75 -3.30 -29.53
N PRO A 166 -19.47 -2.04 -29.92
CA PRO A 166 -19.71 -0.89 -29.06
C PRO A 166 -21.16 -0.85 -28.58
N LEU A 167 -21.38 -0.38 -27.36
CA LEU A 167 -22.65 -0.54 -26.65
C LEU A 167 -23.23 0.81 -26.23
N VAL A 168 -24.44 1.11 -26.72
CA VAL A 168 -25.21 2.30 -26.36
C VAL A 168 -26.51 1.90 -25.69
N PHE A 169 -26.79 2.50 -24.54
CA PHE A 169 -28.03 2.30 -23.82
C PHE A 169 -29.06 3.38 -24.12
N ASN A 170 -30.32 2.98 -24.38
CA ASN A 170 -31.50 3.84 -24.25
C ASN A 170 -32.12 3.60 -22.87
N VAL A 171 -31.85 4.47 -21.90
CA VAL A 171 -31.91 4.07 -20.48
C VAL A 171 -32.64 5.03 -19.55
N ARG A 172 -33.33 4.43 -18.59
CA ARG A 172 -33.64 5.01 -17.26
C ARG A 172 -33.60 3.89 -16.23
N TRP A 173 -34.33 2.82 -16.53
CA TRP A 173 -34.39 1.58 -15.77
C TRP A 173 -33.44 0.54 -16.37
N THR A 174 -32.85 -0.28 -15.49
CA THR A 174 -31.87 -1.31 -15.80
C THR A 174 -32.18 -2.58 -15.02
N VAL A 175 -31.54 -3.70 -15.34
CA VAL A 175 -31.59 -4.94 -14.53
C VAL A 175 -31.14 -4.75 -13.07
N HIS A 176 -30.50 -3.63 -12.73
CA HIS A 176 -30.05 -3.28 -11.38
C HIS A 176 -30.85 -2.15 -10.71
N GLY A 177 -31.94 -1.69 -11.33
CA GLY A 177 -32.73 -0.54 -10.87
C GLY A 177 -32.50 0.71 -11.73
N GLU A 178 -32.66 1.89 -11.14
CA GLU A 178 -32.47 3.15 -11.88
C GLU A 178 -30.98 3.39 -12.18
N ALA A 179 -30.69 3.81 -13.41
CA ALA A 179 -29.37 3.76 -13.99
C ALA A 179 -28.30 4.55 -13.24
N HIS A 180 -28.63 5.73 -12.71
CA HIS A 180 -27.64 6.51 -11.95
C HIS A 180 -27.05 5.74 -10.77
N PHE A 181 -27.83 4.91 -10.07
CA PHE A 181 -27.32 4.12 -8.95
C PHE A 181 -26.32 3.05 -9.37
N ALA A 182 -26.27 2.70 -10.66
CA ALA A 182 -25.28 1.79 -11.21
C ALA A 182 -23.99 2.51 -11.65
N VAL A 183 -24.11 3.67 -12.30
CA VAL A 183 -22.98 4.30 -13.00
C VAL A 183 -22.44 5.59 -12.36
N ALA A 184 -23.24 6.31 -11.56
CA ALA A 184 -22.88 7.62 -11.02
C ALA A 184 -23.01 7.70 -9.48
N PRO A 185 -22.21 8.54 -8.79
CA PRO A 185 -22.35 8.79 -7.37
C PRO A 185 -23.79 9.21 -7.03
N SER A 186 -24.40 8.49 -6.10
CA SER A 186 -25.77 8.74 -5.66
C SER A 186 -25.81 8.91 -4.13
N PRO A 187 -25.37 10.06 -3.58
CA PRO A 187 -25.30 10.26 -2.13
C PRO A 187 -26.68 10.18 -1.47
N ALA A 188 -26.89 9.16 -0.63
CA ALA A 188 -28.15 8.90 0.05
C ALA A 188 -28.60 10.04 0.99
N SER A 189 -27.73 11.01 1.27
CA SER A 189 -28.03 12.18 2.11
C SER A 189 -28.99 13.17 1.47
N TYR A 190 -29.07 13.21 0.13
CA TYR A 190 -29.99 14.09 -0.61
C TYR A 190 -30.53 13.49 -1.91
N VAL A 191 -29.98 12.37 -2.39
CA VAL A 191 -30.56 11.66 -3.54
C VAL A 191 -31.59 10.66 -3.03
N PRO A 192 -32.90 10.88 -3.25
CA PRO A 192 -33.92 9.93 -2.83
C PRO A 192 -33.83 8.65 -3.67
N PHE A 193 -33.94 7.50 -3.02
CA PHE A 193 -34.02 6.21 -3.67
C PHE A 193 -35.36 6.11 -4.42
N PRO A 194 -35.39 5.58 -5.66
CA PRO A 194 -36.63 5.46 -6.41
C PRO A 194 -37.69 4.67 -5.64
N LEU A 195 -38.96 5.06 -5.78
CA LEU A 195 -40.12 4.50 -5.06
C LEU A 195 -40.21 4.89 -3.57
N SER A 196 -39.27 5.66 -3.02
CA SER A 196 -39.41 6.23 -1.67
C SER A 196 -40.38 7.41 -1.62
N MET A 197 -40.69 8.02 -2.78
CA MET A 197 -41.48 9.24 -2.92
C MET A 197 -40.90 10.46 -2.17
N LEU A 198 -39.66 10.38 -1.70
CA LEU A 198 -38.96 11.47 -1.03
C LEU A 198 -38.44 12.50 -2.04
N THR A 199 -38.07 13.67 -1.52
CA THR A 199 -37.46 14.76 -2.30
C THR A 199 -35.97 14.89 -2.02
N ASP A 200 -35.29 15.78 -2.73
CA ASP A 200 -33.90 16.16 -2.46
C ASP A 200 -33.70 16.92 -1.13
N LYS A 201 -34.80 17.35 -0.51
CA LYS A 201 -34.84 17.99 0.81
C LYS A 201 -35.45 17.02 1.82
N MET A 202 -34.59 16.35 2.58
CA MET A 202 -34.98 15.34 3.57
C MET A 202 -34.63 15.77 5.00
N THR A 203 -35.55 15.52 5.94
CA THR A 203 -35.26 15.52 7.37
C THR A 203 -34.34 14.36 7.76
N PHE A 204 -33.81 14.36 8.98
CA PHE A 204 -32.99 13.25 9.48
C PHE A 204 -33.71 11.89 9.34
N PHE A 205 -34.96 11.78 9.80
CA PHE A 205 -35.72 10.52 9.72
C PHE A 205 -36.06 10.11 8.28
N GLN A 206 -36.29 11.09 7.39
CA GLN A 206 -36.45 10.80 5.96
C GLN A 206 -35.16 10.25 5.35
N ARG A 207 -33.98 10.74 5.75
CA ARG A 207 -32.69 10.17 5.32
C ARG A 207 -32.47 8.76 5.86
N VAL A 208 -32.88 8.48 7.10
CA VAL A 208 -32.87 7.12 7.66
C VAL A 208 -33.76 6.19 6.83
N TYR A 209 -34.99 6.63 6.54
CA TYR A 209 -35.91 5.88 5.68
C TYR A 209 -35.35 5.67 4.27
N ASN A 210 -34.74 6.71 3.69
CA ASN A 210 -34.09 6.64 2.39
C ASN A 210 -32.98 5.56 2.39
N LEU A 211 -32.10 5.57 3.39
CA LEU A 211 -31.02 4.59 3.52
C LEU A 211 -31.54 3.15 3.67
N LEU A 212 -32.64 2.95 4.40
CA LEU A 212 -33.31 1.64 4.47
C LEU A 212 -33.87 1.22 3.11
N PHE A 213 -34.44 2.16 2.35
CA PHE A 213 -34.90 1.91 0.98
C PHE A 213 -33.77 1.53 0.02
N HIS A 214 -32.59 2.12 0.18
CA HIS A 214 -31.41 1.75 -0.60
C HIS A 214 -31.06 0.26 -0.49
N LEU A 215 -31.40 -0.41 0.61
CA LEU A 215 -31.19 -1.86 0.74
C LEU A 215 -31.99 -2.68 -0.27
N ARG A 216 -33.07 -2.10 -0.86
CA ARG A 216 -33.83 -2.75 -1.95
C ARG A 216 -32.98 -2.99 -3.20
N ILE A 217 -31.86 -2.29 -3.40
CA ILE A 217 -30.99 -2.54 -4.56
C ILE A 217 -30.42 -3.98 -4.53
N TYR A 218 -30.10 -4.50 -3.34
CA TYR A 218 -29.64 -5.88 -3.17
C TYR A 218 -30.74 -6.89 -3.48
N PHE A 219 -32.00 -6.48 -3.27
CA PHE A 219 -33.14 -7.31 -3.59
C PHE A 219 -33.26 -7.54 -5.11
N TYR A 220 -33.16 -6.48 -5.92
CA TYR A 220 -33.15 -6.61 -7.39
C TYR A 220 -31.97 -7.45 -7.89
N LYS A 221 -30.76 -7.21 -7.33
CA LYS A 221 -29.57 -8.00 -7.67
C LYS A 221 -29.75 -9.50 -7.37
N GLY A 222 -30.42 -9.85 -6.27
CA GLY A 222 -30.65 -11.24 -5.89
C GLY A 222 -31.64 -12.01 -6.79
N VAL A 223 -32.60 -11.32 -7.42
CA VAL A 223 -33.59 -11.96 -8.30
C VAL A 223 -33.05 -12.11 -9.73
N VAL A 224 -32.48 -11.04 -10.27
CA VAL A 224 -32.14 -10.96 -11.70
C VAL A 224 -30.69 -11.33 -11.97
N GLY A 225 -29.79 -10.98 -11.06
CA GLY A 225 -28.35 -11.19 -11.19
C GLY A 225 -27.91 -12.64 -11.45
N PRO A 226 -28.48 -13.66 -10.78
CA PRO A 226 -28.08 -15.05 -10.99
C PRO A 226 -28.20 -15.54 -12.43
N HIS A 227 -29.27 -15.13 -13.15
CA HIS A 227 -29.51 -15.55 -14.54
C HIS A 227 -28.41 -15.04 -15.47
N TYR A 228 -28.09 -13.75 -15.39
CA TYR A 228 -27.05 -13.14 -16.22
C TYR A 228 -25.62 -13.53 -15.79
N SER A 229 -25.41 -13.80 -14.51
CA SER A 229 -24.12 -14.33 -14.02
C SER A 229 -23.86 -15.73 -14.58
N ALA A 230 -24.86 -16.61 -14.60
CA ALA A 230 -24.75 -17.93 -15.19
C ALA A 230 -24.46 -17.85 -16.70
N LEU A 231 -25.17 -16.98 -17.41
CA LEU A 231 -24.98 -16.74 -18.84
C LEU A 231 -23.59 -16.17 -19.17
N SER A 232 -23.12 -15.21 -18.37
CA SER A 232 -21.79 -14.61 -18.55
C SER A 232 -20.69 -15.65 -18.35
N LYS A 233 -20.80 -16.48 -17.30
CA LYS A 233 -19.84 -17.55 -17.04
C LYS A 233 -19.78 -18.58 -18.18
N ARG A 234 -20.94 -18.91 -18.77
CA ARG A 234 -21.04 -19.85 -19.90
C ARG A 234 -20.25 -19.37 -21.13
N TYR A 235 -20.34 -18.08 -21.47
CA TYR A 235 -19.78 -17.57 -22.72
C TYR A 235 -18.46 -16.80 -22.58
N PHE A 236 -18.13 -16.30 -21.39
CA PHE A 236 -16.94 -15.47 -21.14
C PHE A 236 -15.99 -16.05 -20.08
N GLY A 237 -16.34 -17.20 -19.46
CA GLY A 237 -15.49 -17.92 -18.51
C GLY A 237 -15.80 -17.64 -17.03
N PRO A 238 -15.22 -18.41 -16.10
CA PRO A 238 -15.61 -18.39 -14.68
C PRO A 238 -15.35 -17.07 -13.96
N ASN A 239 -14.42 -16.26 -14.47
CA ASN A 239 -14.03 -14.96 -13.89
C ASN A 239 -14.85 -13.78 -14.42
N SER A 240 -15.81 -14.00 -15.34
CA SER A 240 -16.63 -12.91 -15.86
C SER A 240 -17.67 -12.45 -14.85
N ASP A 241 -17.74 -11.14 -14.59
CA ASP A 241 -18.86 -10.51 -13.90
C ASP A 241 -19.76 -9.79 -14.91
N TYR A 242 -21.05 -10.16 -14.92
CA TYR A 242 -22.04 -9.49 -15.75
C TYR A 242 -22.10 -7.98 -15.47
N PHE A 243 -21.96 -7.58 -14.20
CA PHE A 243 -22.05 -6.16 -13.85
C PHE A 243 -20.91 -5.34 -14.45
N GLU A 244 -19.71 -5.91 -14.58
CA GLU A 244 -18.59 -5.27 -15.28
C GLU A 244 -18.88 -5.10 -16.78
N LEU A 245 -19.45 -6.13 -17.42
CA LEU A 245 -19.86 -6.06 -18.84
C LEU A 245 -20.94 -4.98 -19.05
N PHE A 246 -21.86 -4.88 -18.10
CA PHE A 246 -22.93 -3.89 -18.09
C PHE A 246 -22.41 -2.46 -17.92
N LEU A 247 -21.49 -2.23 -16.98
CA LEU A 247 -20.88 -0.91 -16.76
C LEU A 247 -19.95 -0.48 -17.90
N ALA A 248 -19.47 -1.42 -18.71
CA ALA A 248 -18.57 -1.14 -19.82
C ALA A 248 -19.23 -0.41 -21.01
N ALA A 249 -20.55 -0.20 -20.98
CA ALA A 249 -21.28 0.53 -22.02
C ALA A 249 -20.68 1.91 -22.32
N ASP A 250 -20.58 2.21 -23.62
CA ASP A 250 -19.89 3.39 -24.13
C ASP A 250 -20.67 4.67 -23.84
N ILE A 251 -21.98 4.66 -24.07
CA ILE A 251 -22.87 5.81 -23.84
C ILE A 251 -24.18 5.38 -23.18
N TRP A 252 -24.61 6.18 -22.21
CA TRP A 252 -25.87 6.03 -21.49
C TRP A 252 -26.79 7.18 -21.89
N LEU A 253 -27.64 6.93 -22.89
CA LEU A 253 -28.65 7.91 -23.31
C LEU A 253 -29.78 7.92 -22.28
N MET A 254 -29.72 8.85 -21.34
CA MET A 254 -30.69 8.98 -20.24
C MET A 254 -31.95 9.67 -20.73
N ARG A 255 -33.09 8.99 -20.55
CA ARG A 255 -34.42 9.44 -21.01
C ARG A 255 -35.06 10.55 -20.17
N VAL A 256 -34.35 11.07 -19.17
CA VAL A 256 -34.82 12.10 -18.23
C VAL A 256 -33.74 13.16 -18.06
N ASP A 257 -34.07 14.33 -17.50
CA ASP A 257 -33.13 15.39 -17.12
C ASP A 257 -33.49 15.94 -15.74
N PHE A 258 -32.84 17.02 -15.33
CA PHE A 258 -33.09 17.69 -14.05
C PHE A 258 -34.26 18.69 -14.07
N VAL A 259 -34.90 18.92 -15.22
CA VAL A 259 -36.21 19.59 -15.27
C VAL A 259 -37.25 18.66 -14.67
N PHE A 260 -37.18 17.37 -15.00
CA PHE A 260 -38.05 16.33 -14.43
C PHE A 260 -37.53 15.74 -13.09
N GLU A 261 -36.26 15.34 -13.00
CA GLU A 261 -35.63 14.77 -11.79
C GLU A 261 -35.10 15.86 -10.84
N PHE A 262 -34.52 15.45 -9.72
CA PHE A 262 -33.74 16.34 -8.84
C PHE A 262 -32.26 16.36 -9.25
N PRO A 263 -31.55 17.51 -9.12
CA PRO A 263 -30.12 17.60 -9.42
C PRO A 263 -29.27 16.61 -8.61
N ARG A 264 -28.34 15.92 -9.28
CA ARG A 264 -27.41 14.95 -8.65
C ARG A 264 -26.15 14.74 -9.51
N PRO A 265 -25.08 14.12 -8.98
CA PRO A 265 -23.84 13.90 -9.73
C PRO A 265 -24.06 13.00 -10.95
N THR A 266 -23.27 13.22 -11.99
CA THR A 266 -23.34 12.49 -13.28
C THR A 266 -21.95 12.11 -13.80
N MET A 267 -21.91 11.30 -14.86
CA MET A 267 -20.68 10.83 -15.52
C MET A 267 -20.56 11.36 -16.95
N PRO A 268 -19.34 11.51 -17.51
CA PRO A 268 -19.15 12.07 -18.85
C PRO A 268 -19.81 11.25 -19.97
N ASN A 269 -20.02 9.95 -19.78
CA ASN A 269 -20.71 9.08 -20.73
C ASN A 269 -22.23 9.01 -20.53
N ILE A 270 -22.79 9.80 -19.61
CA ILE A 270 -24.24 9.94 -19.41
C ILE A 270 -24.73 11.14 -20.20
N ILE A 271 -25.58 10.88 -21.19
CA ILE A 271 -26.12 11.88 -22.10
C ILE A 271 -27.61 12.03 -21.85
N TYR A 272 -27.99 13.16 -21.25
CA TYR A 272 -29.39 13.48 -21.02
C TYR A 272 -30.07 13.90 -22.32
N MET A 273 -31.10 13.15 -22.69
CA MET A 273 -31.92 13.40 -23.89
C MET A 273 -33.39 13.49 -23.52
N SER A 274 -33.72 14.09 -22.38
CA SER A 274 -35.09 14.29 -21.95
C SER A 274 -35.94 14.91 -23.05
N CYS A 275 -37.18 14.47 -23.16
CA CYS A 275 -38.12 14.93 -24.19
C CYS A 275 -37.69 14.70 -25.65
N PHE A 276 -36.77 13.79 -25.96
CA PHE A 276 -36.43 13.49 -27.35
C PHE A 276 -37.63 12.97 -28.18
N GLN A 277 -38.66 12.43 -27.53
CA GLN A 277 -39.92 12.03 -28.14
C GLN A 277 -40.93 13.17 -28.33
N CYS A 278 -40.73 14.30 -27.65
CA CYS A 278 -41.67 15.41 -27.63
C CYS A 278 -41.64 16.16 -28.97
N LYS A 279 -42.81 16.54 -29.47
CA LYS A 279 -42.95 17.21 -30.77
C LYS A 279 -43.83 18.44 -30.65
N LEU A 280 -43.64 19.40 -31.54
CA LEU A 280 -44.65 20.45 -31.73
C LEU A 280 -46.00 19.81 -32.07
N PRO A 281 -47.11 20.39 -31.59
CA PRO A 281 -48.43 19.84 -31.85
C PRO A 281 -48.76 19.96 -33.34
N ASN A 282 -49.23 18.87 -33.93
CA ASN A 282 -49.84 18.87 -35.26
C ASN A 282 -51.31 19.33 -35.17
N ALA A 283 -51.90 19.65 -36.32
CA ALA A 283 -53.34 19.94 -36.39
C ALA A 283 -54.15 18.69 -35.96
N LEU A 284 -55.18 18.91 -35.13
CA LEU A 284 -56.08 17.84 -34.71
C LEU A 284 -57.00 17.43 -35.87
N PRO A 285 -57.50 16.18 -35.89
CA PRO A 285 -58.60 15.80 -36.77
C PRO A 285 -59.81 16.73 -36.59
N ALA A 286 -60.50 17.07 -37.68
CA ALA A 286 -61.57 18.08 -37.67
C ALA A 286 -62.67 17.80 -36.63
N ASP A 287 -63.07 16.53 -36.44
CA ASP A 287 -64.06 16.15 -35.42
C ASP A 287 -63.59 16.45 -33.99
N LEU A 288 -62.30 16.29 -33.75
CA LEU A 288 -61.69 16.55 -32.45
C LEU A 288 -61.46 18.04 -32.24
N GLU A 289 -61.00 18.76 -33.27
CA GLU A 289 -60.83 20.21 -33.26
C GLU A 289 -62.17 20.92 -32.98
N ASP A 290 -63.25 20.55 -33.68
CA ASP A 290 -64.59 21.11 -33.45
C ASP A 290 -65.07 20.91 -32.00
N PHE A 291 -64.79 19.72 -31.44
CA PHE A 291 -65.12 19.41 -30.04
C PHE A 291 -64.29 20.25 -29.06
N VAL A 292 -62.99 20.40 -29.31
CA VAL A 292 -62.10 21.25 -28.52
C VAL A 292 -62.54 22.71 -28.58
N GLU A 293 -62.87 23.21 -29.77
CA GLU A 293 -63.28 24.60 -29.96
C GLU A 293 -64.61 24.90 -29.26
N SER A 294 -65.53 23.93 -29.23
CA SER A 294 -66.82 24.02 -28.51
C SER A 294 -66.69 24.23 -26.99
N SER A 295 -65.49 24.12 -26.42
CA SER A 295 -65.25 24.41 -25.00
C SER A 295 -65.27 25.90 -24.65
N GLY A 296 -65.22 26.80 -25.64
CA GLY A 296 -65.09 28.23 -25.42
C GLY A 296 -63.89 28.59 -24.53
N GLU A 297 -64.07 29.56 -23.63
CA GLU A 297 -63.03 30.06 -22.72
C GLU A 297 -62.62 29.06 -21.62
N HIS A 298 -63.48 28.07 -21.32
CA HIS A 298 -63.20 27.10 -20.26
C HIS A 298 -62.05 26.15 -20.62
N GLY A 299 -61.88 25.86 -21.91
CA GLY A 299 -60.85 24.95 -22.40
C GLY A 299 -61.17 23.47 -22.15
N ILE A 300 -60.13 22.63 -22.28
CA ILE A 300 -60.27 21.17 -22.23
C ILE A 300 -59.46 20.51 -21.11
N VAL A 301 -59.92 19.34 -20.70
CA VAL A 301 -59.20 18.38 -19.85
C VAL A 301 -58.92 17.12 -20.66
N VAL A 302 -57.66 16.71 -20.68
CA VAL A 302 -57.21 15.46 -21.32
C VAL A 302 -57.05 14.39 -20.24
N VAL A 303 -57.64 13.22 -20.42
CA VAL A 303 -57.54 12.10 -19.46
C VAL A 303 -56.90 10.90 -20.15
N SER A 304 -55.73 10.46 -19.68
CA SER A 304 -55.01 9.29 -20.22
C SER A 304 -54.21 8.58 -19.14
N LEU A 305 -54.50 7.30 -18.92
CA LEU A 305 -53.80 6.46 -17.94
C LEU A 305 -52.70 5.57 -18.55
N GLY A 306 -52.21 5.95 -19.73
CA GLY A 306 -51.08 5.29 -20.38
C GLY A 306 -51.48 4.04 -21.16
N THR A 307 -50.53 3.50 -21.92
CA THR A 307 -50.79 2.48 -22.96
C THR A 307 -51.26 1.13 -22.41
N LEU A 308 -50.87 0.80 -21.18
CA LEU A 308 -51.16 -0.46 -20.50
C LEU A 308 -52.53 -0.51 -19.82
N VAL A 309 -53.20 0.65 -19.66
CA VAL A 309 -54.46 0.76 -18.90
C VAL A 309 -55.53 1.37 -19.79
N GLY A 310 -56.23 0.50 -20.52
CA GLY A 310 -57.38 0.90 -21.34
C GLY A 310 -58.69 1.04 -20.54
N GLN A 311 -58.78 0.40 -19.37
CA GLN A 311 -60.00 0.39 -18.56
C GLN A 311 -59.68 0.46 -17.06
N LEU A 312 -60.66 0.94 -16.29
CA LEU A 312 -60.64 0.99 -14.83
C LEU A 312 -61.77 0.11 -14.29
N PRO A 313 -61.74 -0.27 -13.00
CA PRO A 313 -62.92 -0.81 -12.34
C PRO A 313 -64.15 0.10 -12.53
N ASP A 314 -65.31 -0.50 -12.84
CA ASP A 314 -66.54 0.21 -13.19
C ASP A 314 -66.90 1.31 -12.17
N ASP A 315 -66.72 1.05 -10.88
CA ASP A 315 -67.01 1.98 -9.79
C ASP A 315 -66.07 3.20 -9.80
N ILE A 316 -64.76 3.02 -10.03
CA ILE A 316 -63.82 4.15 -10.19
C ILE A 316 -64.16 4.95 -11.45
N ALA A 317 -64.46 4.27 -12.54
CA ALA A 317 -64.78 4.92 -13.81
C ALA A 317 -66.05 5.77 -13.67
N ASP A 318 -67.06 5.29 -12.96
CA ASP A 318 -68.30 6.01 -12.66
C ASP A 318 -68.07 7.20 -11.71
N GLU A 319 -67.26 7.06 -10.66
CA GLU A 319 -66.90 8.19 -9.77
C GLU A 319 -66.14 9.29 -10.54
N MET A 320 -65.19 8.90 -11.38
CA MET A 320 -64.44 9.84 -12.22
C MET A 320 -65.35 10.52 -13.26
N ALA A 321 -66.18 9.75 -13.97
CA ALA A 321 -67.12 10.27 -14.96
C ALA A 321 -68.11 11.25 -14.33
N ALA A 322 -68.61 10.94 -13.13
CA ALA A 322 -69.53 11.81 -12.39
C ALA A 322 -68.87 13.15 -12.01
N ALA A 323 -67.58 13.17 -11.70
CA ALA A 323 -66.85 14.40 -11.41
C ALA A 323 -66.62 15.22 -12.68
N LEU A 324 -66.15 14.56 -13.74
CA LEU A 324 -65.90 15.18 -15.04
C LEU A 324 -67.16 15.80 -15.63
N ALA A 325 -68.33 15.18 -15.42
CA ALA A 325 -69.63 15.69 -15.85
C ALA A 325 -70.02 17.04 -15.21
N LYS A 326 -69.45 17.39 -14.05
CA LYS A 326 -69.70 18.67 -13.35
C LYS A 326 -68.79 19.80 -13.83
N LEU A 327 -67.82 19.53 -14.69
CA LEU A 327 -66.87 20.52 -15.17
C LEU A 327 -67.46 21.36 -16.32
N PRO A 328 -67.19 22.67 -16.36
CA PRO A 328 -67.51 23.49 -17.53
C PRO A 328 -66.59 23.20 -18.73
N GLN A 329 -65.43 22.57 -18.51
CA GLN A 329 -64.52 22.13 -19.55
C GLN A 329 -65.09 20.99 -20.39
N LYS A 330 -64.66 20.92 -21.65
CA LYS A 330 -64.81 19.69 -22.45
C LYS A 330 -63.73 18.69 -22.03
N VAL A 331 -64.09 17.41 -22.01
CA VAL A 331 -63.20 16.35 -21.54
C VAL A 331 -62.98 15.34 -22.66
N ILE A 332 -61.71 15.03 -22.91
CA ILE A 332 -61.31 14.02 -23.88
C ILE A 332 -60.61 12.92 -23.11
N TRP A 333 -61.28 11.77 -23.00
CA TRP A 333 -60.82 10.67 -22.17
C TRP A 333 -60.47 9.45 -23.01
N ARG A 334 -59.20 9.03 -22.94
CA ARG A 334 -58.78 7.74 -23.45
C ARG A 334 -59.34 6.63 -22.57
N TYR A 335 -60.29 5.86 -23.09
CA TYR A 335 -60.94 4.79 -22.34
C TYR A 335 -61.57 3.77 -23.31
N SER A 336 -61.17 2.51 -23.16
CA SER A 336 -61.60 1.37 -23.96
C SER A 336 -62.41 0.35 -23.16
N GLY A 337 -62.74 0.66 -21.90
CA GLY A 337 -63.60 -0.16 -21.06
C GLY A 337 -65.09 0.06 -21.32
N LYS A 338 -65.93 -0.54 -20.48
CA LYS A 338 -67.37 -0.31 -20.49
C LYS A 338 -67.69 1.16 -20.19
N LYS A 339 -68.46 1.80 -21.08
CA LYS A 339 -68.88 3.21 -20.95
C LYS A 339 -69.44 3.48 -19.54
N PRO A 340 -68.89 4.46 -18.79
CA PRO A 340 -69.39 4.82 -17.47
C PRO A 340 -70.86 5.25 -17.49
N SER A 341 -71.62 4.83 -16.47
CA SER A 341 -73.06 5.10 -16.35
C SER A 341 -73.35 6.59 -16.08
N THR A 342 -72.40 7.29 -15.46
CA THR A 342 -72.47 8.70 -15.05
C THR A 342 -71.76 9.65 -16.03
N LEU A 343 -71.47 9.19 -17.26
CA LEU A 343 -70.75 9.99 -18.26
C LEU A 343 -71.56 11.23 -18.70
N GLY A 344 -70.99 12.42 -18.51
CA GLY A 344 -71.60 13.68 -18.93
C GLY A 344 -71.45 13.99 -20.43
N ASN A 345 -72.35 14.81 -20.96
CA ASN A 345 -72.36 15.25 -22.37
C ASN A 345 -71.15 16.14 -22.75
N ASN A 346 -70.39 16.62 -21.77
CA ASN A 346 -69.14 17.36 -21.98
C ASN A 346 -67.93 16.45 -22.21
N THR A 347 -68.09 15.12 -22.12
CA THR A 347 -66.99 14.15 -22.22
C THR A 347 -67.12 13.27 -23.45
N ILE A 348 -66.03 13.11 -24.21
CA ILE A 348 -65.92 12.08 -25.26
C ILE A 348 -64.93 11.00 -24.84
N LEU A 349 -65.28 9.75 -25.17
CA LEU A 349 -64.40 8.60 -25.01
C LEU A 349 -63.74 8.27 -26.36
N LYS A 350 -62.44 7.97 -26.34
CA LYS A 350 -61.67 7.52 -27.51
C LYS A 350 -60.76 6.35 -27.11
N ASP A 351 -60.57 5.38 -28.00
CA ASP A 351 -59.61 4.28 -27.76
C ASP A 351 -58.15 4.76 -27.83
N TRP A 352 -57.91 5.76 -28.68
CA TRP A 352 -56.60 6.36 -28.89
C TRP A 352 -56.69 7.89 -28.95
N LEU A 353 -55.67 8.57 -28.43
CA LEU A 353 -55.57 10.02 -28.42
C LEU A 353 -54.30 10.49 -29.14
N PRO A 354 -54.36 11.56 -29.95
CA PRO A 354 -53.18 12.32 -30.35
C PRO A 354 -52.67 13.13 -29.14
N GLN A 355 -52.15 12.43 -28.12
CA GLN A 355 -51.87 13.00 -26.79
C GLN A 355 -50.92 14.19 -26.87
N ASN A 356 -49.81 14.09 -27.62
CA ASN A 356 -48.88 15.19 -27.81
C ASN A 356 -49.58 16.45 -28.36
N ASP A 357 -50.44 16.27 -29.36
CA ASP A 357 -51.10 17.39 -30.05
C ASP A 357 -52.17 18.02 -29.16
N LEU A 358 -52.94 17.20 -28.44
CA LEU A 358 -53.90 17.67 -27.44
C LEU A 358 -53.23 18.41 -26.30
N LEU A 359 -52.12 17.92 -25.75
CA LEU A 359 -51.39 18.61 -24.68
C LEU A 359 -50.82 19.94 -25.16
N GLY A 360 -50.36 20.02 -26.41
CA GLY A 360 -49.88 21.26 -27.03
C GLY A 360 -50.96 22.23 -27.49
N HIS A 361 -52.24 21.83 -27.43
CA HIS A 361 -53.34 22.69 -27.86
C HIS A 361 -53.54 23.88 -26.90
N PRO A 362 -53.70 25.13 -27.37
CA PRO A 362 -53.84 26.31 -26.52
C PRO A 362 -55.00 26.28 -25.52
N LYS A 363 -56.06 25.52 -25.83
CA LYS A 363 -57.22 25.33 -24.95
C LYS A 363 -57.02 24.30 -23.83
N THR A 364 -55.92 23.55 -23.83
CA THR A 364 -55.69 22.52 -22.81
C THR A 364 -55.33 23.15 -21.47
N LYS A 365 -56.14 22.84 -20.45
CA LYS A 365 -55.96 23.37 -19.09
C LYS A 365 -55.33 22.38 -18.14
N LEU A 366 -55.62 21.09 -18.33
CA LEU A 366 -55.25 20.05 -17.39
C LEU A 366 -55.01 18.72 -18.10
N PHE A 367 -54.01 17.99 -17.62
CA PHE A 367 -53.78 16.60 -17.95
C PHE A 367 -54.00 15.69 -16.74
N VAL A 368 -55.01 14.82 -16.81
CA VAL A 368 -55.17 13.73 -15.84
C VAL A 368 -54.34 12.54 -16.32
N SER A 369 -53.33 12.17 -15.52
CA SER A 369 -52.30 11.22 -15.92
C SER A 369 -52.01 10.17 -14.87
N HIS A 370 -51.74 8.95 -15.30
CA HIS A 370 -51.19 7.90 -14.44
C HIS A 370 -49.76 8.18 -13.95
N GLY A 371 -49.02 9.15 -14.53
CA GLY A 371 -47.66 9.46 -14.09
C GLY A 371 -46.54 8.68 -14.79
N GLY A 372 -46.82 8.06 -15.94
CA GLY A 372 -45.78 7.47 -16.78
C GLY A 372 -44.81 8.53 -17.34
N THR A 373 -43.52 8.19 -17.39
CA THR A 373 -42.43 9.12 -17.78
C THR A 373 -42.72 9.86 -19.09
N ASN A 374 -43.13 9.16 -20.15
CA ASN A 374 -43.37 9.77 -21.47
C ASN A 374 -44.45 10.85 -21.42
N GLY A 375 -45.60 10.55 -20.80
CA GLY A 375 -46.71 11.50 -20.70
C GLY A 375 -46.40 12.69 -19.80
N ILE A 376 -45.61 12.50 -18.73
CA ILE A 376 -45.13 13.62 -17.91
C ILE A 376 -44.22 14.54 -18.73
N LEU A 377 -43.28 13.98 -19.49
CA LEU A 377 -42.37 14.79 -20.30
C LEU A 377 -43.11 15.58 -21.39
N GLU A 378 -44.11 14.98 -22.05
CA GLU A 378 -44.99 15.71 -22.98
C GLU A 378 -45.76 16.83 -22.27
N ALA A 379 -46.28 16.59 -21.07
CA ALA A 379 -46.97 17.62 -20.28
C ALA A 379 -46.04 18.76 -19.85
N ILE A 380 -44.80 18.44 -19.45
CA ILE A 380 -43.77 19.46 -19.17
C ILE A 380 -43.47 20.26 -20.43
N TYR A 381 -43.24 19.59 -21.56
CA TYR A 381 -42.92 20.24 -22.84
C TYR A 381 -43.99 21.25 -23.28
N HIS A 382 -45.26 20.87 -23.16
CA HIS A 382 -46.39 21.72 -23.56
C HIS A 382 -46.89 22.67 -22.46
N GLY A 383 -46.35 22.57 -21.24
CA GLY A 383 -46.72 23.48 -20.16
C GLY A 383 -48.06 23.16 -19.50
N THR A 384 -48.51 21.90 -19.56
CA THR A 384 -49.83 21.46 -19.08
C THR A 384 -49.76 20.88 -17.65
N PRO A 385 -50.41 21.50 -16.65
CA PRO A 385 -50.48 20.97 -15.28
C PRO A 385 -51.11 19.58 -15.18
N ILE A 386 -50.85 18.88 -14.07
CA ILE A 386 -51.21 17.47 -13.92
C ILE A 386 -52.11 17.22 -12.69
N VAL A 387 -53.14 16.39 -12.88
CA VAL A 387 -53.76 15.63 -11.78
C VAL A 387 -53.31 14.17 -11.94
N GLY A 388 -52.56 13.70 -10.96
CA GLY A 388 -51.87 12.42 -10.98
C GLY A 388 -52.67 11.30 -10.31
N LEU A 389 -52.82 10.17 -11.02
CA LEU A 389 -53.49 8.95 -10.57
C LEU A 389 -52.53 7.75 -10.69
N PRO A 390 -51.50 7.63 -9.84
CA PRO A 390 -50.50 6.59 -9.97
C PRO A 390 -51.09 5.20 -9.78
N LEU A 391 -50.76 4.29 -10.70
CA LEU A 391 -51.25 2.92 -10.70
C LEU A 391 -50.18 1.96 -10.23
N VAL A 392 -49.04 1.89 -10.92
CA VAL A 392 -48.03 0.83 -10.74
C VAL A 392 -46.61 1.35 -10.91
N PHE A 393 -45.62 0.57 -10.49
CA PHE A 393 -44.19 0.83 -10.69
C PHE A 393 -43.74 2.24 -10.26
N ASP A 394 -43.00 2.94 -11.12
CA ASP A 394 -42.35 4.22 -10.89
C ASP A 394 -43.31 5.43 -10.88
N GLN A 395 -44.57 5.23 -11.26
CA GLN A 395 -45.56 6.30 -11.44
C GLN A 395 -45.77 7.15 -10.17
N HIS A 396 -45.79 6.51 -9.00
CA HIS A 396 -45.93 7.20 -7.71
C HIS A 396 -44.76 8.17 -7.47
N ASP A 397 -43.53 7.73 -7.79
CA ASP A 397 -42.31 8.49 -7.57
C ASP A 397 -42.16 9.64 -8.59
N ASN A 398 -42.56 9.38 -9.84
CA ASN A 398 -42.61 10.37 -10.90
C ASN A 398 -43.58 11.51 -10.55
N LEU A 399 -44.78 11.18 -10.05
CA LEU A 399 -45.77 12.18 -9.65
C LEU A 399 -45.38 12.91 -8.37
N SER A 400 -44.66 12.27 -7.44
CA SER A 400 -44.09 12.95 -6.27
C SER A 400 -43.15 14.09 -6.68
N ARG A 401 -42.32 13.91 -7.72
CA ARG A 401 -41.47 14.99 -8.28
C ARG A 401 -42.28 16.14 -8.84
N MET A 402 -43.35 15.83 -9.58
CA MET A 402 -44.23 16.85 -10.15
C MET A 402 -44.96 17.63 -9.05
N LYS A 403 -45.37 16.95 -7.97
CA LYS A 403 -45.91 17.59 -6.78
C LYS A 403 -44.88 18.48 -6.08
N ALA A 404 -43.66 18.00 -5.89
CA ALA A 404 -42.57 18.77 -5.28
C ALA A 404 -42.20 20.02 -6.09
N LYS A 405 -42.35 19.98 -7.42
CA LYS A 405 -42.17 21.12 -8.32
C LYS A 405 -43.40 22.05 -8.40
N GLY A 406 -44.49 21.71 -7.71
CA GLY A 406 -45.71 22.50 -7.66
C GLY A 406 -46.46 22.55 -8.99
N VAL A 407 -46.41 21.47 -9.78
CA VAL A 407 -47.07 21.35 -11.10
C VAL A 407 -48.09 20.22 -11.15
N ALA A 408 -48.26 19.47 -10.05
CA ALA A 408 -49.24 18.40 -9.98
C ALA A 408 -49.90 18.28 -8.61
N GLN A 409 -51.17 17.88 -8.62
CA GLN A 409 -51.86 17.29 -7.48
C GLN A 409 -51.91 15.77 -7.66
N VAL A 410 -51.73 14.99 -6.59
CA VAL A 410 -51.62 13.52 -6.67
C VAL A 410 -52.64 12.88 -5.74
N LEU A 411 -53.47 12.00 -6.29
CA LEU A 411 -54.54 11.32 -5.56
C LEU A 411 -54.29 9.81 -5.48
N ASP A 412 -54.80 9.20 -4.42
CA ASP A 412 -54.90 7.74 -4.36
C ASP A 412 -56.11 7.28 -5.18
N ILE A 413 -55.86 6.63 -6.31
CA ILE A 413 -56.93 6.11 -7.18
C ILE A 413 -57.84 5.09 -6.47
N ALA A 414 -57.33 4.36 -5.48
CA ALA A 414 -58.12 3.37 -4.74
C ALA A 414 -59.10 4.02 -3.75
N ALA A 415 -58.90 5.30 -3.41
CA ALA A 415 -59.73 6.08 -2.51
C ALA A 415 -60.45 7.23 -3.24
N ILE A 416 -60.54 7.17 -4.57
CA ILE A 416 -61.14 8.23 -5.38
C ILE A 416 -62.66 8.25 -5.20
N THR A 417 -63.21 9.45 -5.08
CA THR A 417 -64.66 9.71 -5.08
C THR A 417 -64.91 10.91 -5.98
N GLN A 418 -66.16 11.09 -6.41
CA GLN A 418 -66.59 12.22 -7.24
C GLN A 418 -66.08 13.56 -6.67
N ASN A 419 -66.27 13.79 -5.37
CA ASN A 419 -65.94 15.06 -4.73
C ASN A 419 -64.42 15.26 -4.65
N VAL A 420 -63.67 14.25 -4.18
CA VAL A 420 -62.20 14.34 -4.06
C VAL A 420 -61.55 14.59 -5.43
N PHE A 421 -62.04 13.93 -6.47
CA PHE A 421 -61.50 14.11 -7.82
C PHE A 421 -61.88 15.47 -8.42
N LEU A 422 -63.13 15.91 -8.24
CA LEU A 422 -63.59 17.22 -8.70
C LEU A 422 -62.81 18.36 -8.04
N GLU A 423 -62.63 18.31 -6.72
CA GLU A 423 -61.87 19.30 -5.95
C GLU A 423 -60.43 19.41 -6.44
N ALA A 424 -59.75 18.28 -6.67
CA ALA A 424 -58.38 18.27 -7.18
C ALA A 424 -58.25 18.84 -8.59
N ILE A 425 -59.22 18.54 -9.48
CA ILE A 425 -59.25 19.13 -10.84
C ILE A 425 -59.44 20.64 -10.75
N GLN A 426 -60.39 21.10 -9.93
CA GLN A 426 -60.67 22.51 -9.75
C GLN A 426 -59.49 23.25 -9.12
N GLU A 427 -58.82 22.66 -8.12
CA GLU A 427 -57.60 23.20 -7.52
C GLU A 427 -56.53 23.45 -8.60
N VAL A 428 -56.19 22.43 -9.40
CA VAL A 428 -55.11 22.56 -10.39
C VAL A 428 -55.48 23.53 -11.52
N ILE A 429 -56.74 23.60 -11.93
CA ILE A 429 -57.20 24.54 -12.97
C ILE A 429 -57.25 25.98 -12.46
N ASN A 430 -57.75 26.19 -11.24
CA ASN A 430 -58.04 27.53 -10.72
C ASN A 430 -56.81 28.17 -10.06
N GLU A 431 -55.91 27.38 -9.44
CA GLU A 431 -54.73 27.94 -8.80
C GLU A 431 -53.62 28.28 -9.79
N PRO A 432 -53.29 29.57 -10.01
CA PRO A 432 -52.40 29.98 -11.09
C PRO A 432 -50.95 29.49 -10.93
N SER A 433 -50.57 29.08 -9.72
CA SER A 433 -49.23 28.57 -9.41
C SER A 433 -48.89 27.32 -10.21
N PHE A 434 -49.84 26.38 -10.39
CA PHE A 434 -49.63 25.16 -11.16
C PHE A 434 -49.29 25.46 -12.62
N SER A 435 -50.10 26.28 -13.29
CA SER A 435 -49.86 26.68 -14.68
C SER A 435 -48.57 27.50 -14.82
N ARG A 436 -48.31 28.44 -13.91
CA ARG A 436 -47.09 29.26 -13.94
C ARG A 436 -45.83 28.42 -13.76
N ASN A 437 -45.82 27.50 -12.80
CA ASN A 437 -44.71 26.59 -12.55
C ASN A 437 -44.51 25.65 -13.74
N MET A 438 -45.59 25.11 -14.32
CA MET A 438 -45.47 24.21 -15.47
C MET A 438 -44.95 24.92 -16.72
N LYS A 439 -45.38 26.16 -16.98
CA LYS A 439 -44.82 27.00 -18.05
C LYS A 439 -43.34 27.28 -17.84
N LYS A 440 -42.90 27.48 -16.58
CA LYS A 440 -41.48 27.62 -16.25
C LYS A 440 -40.70 26.34 -16.58
N LEU A 441 -41.23 25.16 -16.24
CA LEU A 441 -40.60 23.89 -16.61
C LEU A 441 -40.57 23.68 -18.13
N SER A 442 -41.64 24.04 -18.84
CA SER A 442 -41.72 24.01 -20.31
C SER A 442 -40.64 24.88 -20.96
N GLN A 443 -40.43 26.09 -20.46
CA GLN A 443 -39.36 26.96 -20.95
C GLN A 443 -37.99 26.31 -20.74
N LEU A 444 -37.73 25.75 -19.55
CA LEU A 444 -36.47 25.11 -19.23
C LEU A 444 -36.18 23.86 -20.07
N ILE A 445 -37.18 22.99 -20.32
CA ILE A 445 -36.96 21.75 -21.08
C ILE A 445 -36.77 22.02 -22.58
N ARG A 446 -37.30 23.14 -23.09
CA ARG A 446 -37.21 23.54 -24.49
C ARG A 446 -35.96 24.36 -24.80
N ASP A 447 -35.40 25.04 -23.79
CA ASP A 447 -34.19 25.83 -23.90
C ASP A 447 -32.94 24.94 -23.91
N THR A 448 -32.69 24.33 -25.07
CA THR A 448 -31.57 23.42 -25.30
C THR A 448 -30.71 23.91 -26.47
N PRO A 449 -29.38 23.82 -26.39
CA PRO A 449 -28.50 24.26 -27.48
C PRO A 449 -28.59 23.36 -28.72
N VAL A 450 -28.96 22.10 -28.52
CA VAL A 450 -29.16 21.09 -29.57
C VAL A 450 -30.43 20.32 -29.24
N PRO A 451 -31.33 20.08 -30.22
CA PRO A 451 -32.52 19.27 -29.98
C PRO A 451 -32.16 17.89 -29.38
N PRO A 452 -32.90 17.41 -28.35
CA PRO A 452 -32.51 16.18 -27.64
C PRO A 452 -32.38 14.94 -28.52
N LEU A 453 -33.22 14.81 -29.55
CA LEU A 453 -33.14 13.70 -30.52
C LEU A 453 -31.86 13.79 -31.37
N ASP A 454 -31.54 14.97 -31.90
CA ASP A 454 -30.30 15.18 -32.66
C ASP A 454 -29.06 14.94 -31.81
N TYR A 455 -29.11 15.33 -30.53
CA TYR A 455 -28.04 15.09 -29.58
C TYR A 455 -27.84 13.59 -29.31
N ALA A 456 -28.93 12.82 -29.17
CA ALA A 456 -28.87 11.37 -29.06
C ALA A 456 -28.26 10.72 -30.32
N MET A 457 -28.68 11.15 -31.51
CA MET A 457 -28.14 10.66 -32.78
C MET A 457 -26.64 10.95 -32.90
N PHE A 458 -26.22 12.17 -32.56
CA PHE A 458 -24.80 12.53 -32.56
C PHE A 458 -23.96 11.54 -31.75
N TRP A 459 -24.41 11.17 -30.55
CA TRP A 459 -23.68 10.24 -29.68
C TRP A 459 -23.71 8.79 -30.14
N ILE A 460 -24.82 8.33 -30.72
CA ILE A 460 -24.87 7.00 -31.36
C ILE A 460 -23.87 6.94 -32.51
N GLU A 461 -23.93 7.92 -33.42
CA GLU A 461 -23.01 8.00 -34.54
C GLU A 461 -21.56 8.23 -34.09
N PHE A 462 -21.32 8.95 -32.99
CA PHE A 462 -19.99 9.11 -32.40
C PHE A 462 -19.40 7.76 -32.02
N VAL A 463 -20.16 6.93 -31.31
CA VAL A 463 -19.74 5.57 -30.94
C VAL A 463 -19.45 4.74 -32.19
N MET A 464 -20.25 4.86 -33.25
CA MET A 464 -20.04 4.18 -34.52
C MET A 464 -18.75 4.64 -35.24
N ARG A 465 -18.51 5.95 -35.29
CA ARG A 465 -17.32 6.57 -35.92
C ARG A 465 -16.03 6.21 -35.19
N HIS A 466 -16.06 6.15 -33.87
CA HIS A 466 -14.88 5.96 -33.03
C HIS A 466 -14.72 4.54 -32.48
N LYS A 467 -15.64 3.62 -32.83
CA LYS A 467 -15.65 2.22 -32.36
C LYS A 467 -15.64 2.12 -30.83
N GLY A 468 -16.45 2.96 -30.18
CA GLY A 468 -16.58 3.07 -28.72
C GLY A 468 -16.33 4.48 -28.18
N ALA A 469 -16.45 4.62 -26.86
CA ALA A 469 -16.26 5.86 -26.11
C ALA A 469 -15.53 5.64 -24.77
N ALA A 470 -14.56 4.72 -24.76
CA ALA A 470 -13.87 4.30 -23.53
C ALA A 470 -13.25 5.45 -22.71
N HIS A 471 -12.85 6.56 -23.34
CA HIS A 471 -12.28 7.75 -22.70
C HIS A 471 -13.28 8.56 -21.86
N LEU A 472 -14.58 8.32 -22.02
CA LEU A 472 -15.64 8.95 -21.21
C LEU A 472 -16.02 8.12 -19.98
N ARG A 473 -15.41 6.94 -19.82
CA ARG A 473 -15.69 6.03 -18.70
C ARG A 473 -14.75 6.35 -17.53
N THR A 474 -15.32 6.44 -16.33
CA THR A 474 -14.58 6.71 -15.08
C THR A 474 -13.78 5.48 -14.63
N GLU A 475 -12.59 5.63 -14.06
CA GLU A 475 -11.88 4.48 -13.46
C GLU A 475 -12.56 3.97 -12.17
N SER A 476 -13.48 4.74 -11.58
CA SER A 476 -14.09 4.42 -10.28
C SER A 476 -14.83 3.08 -10.24
N TYR A 477 -15.35 2.56 -11.37
CA TYR A 477 -16.07 1.29 -11.37
C TYR A 477 -15.14 0.06 -11.30
N LYS A 478 -13.84 0.21 -11.61
CA LYS A 478 -12.84 -0.85 -11.47
C LYS A 478 -12.16 -0.84 -10.09
N MET A 479 -12.46 0.17 -9.27
CA MET A 479 -11.82 0.34 -7.97
C MET A 479 -12.56 -0.45 -6.89
N PRO A 480 -11.83 -1.09 -5.95
CA PRO A 480 -12.42 -1.59 -4.73
C PRO A 480 -13.05 -0.46 -3.92
N TRP A 481 -14.15 -0.75 -3.21
CA TRP A 481 -14.90 0.26 -2.46
C TRP A 481 -14.03 1.02 -1.42
N TYR A 482 -13.05 0.34 -0.81
CA TYR A 482 -12.17 0.96 0.19
C TYR A 482 -11.18 1.94 -0.44
N VAL A 483 -10.76 1.72 -1.69
CA VAL A 483 -9.93 2.68 -2.44
C VAL A 483 -10.78 3.87 -2.88
N TYR A 484 -11.98 3.60 -3.41
CA TYR A 484 -12.91 4.63 -3.87
C TYR A 484 -13.28 5.64 -2.77
N TYR A 485 -13.48 5.17 -1.54
CA TYR A 485 -13.75 6.02 -0.37
C TYR A 485 -12.49 6.39 0.43
N SER A 486 -11.30 6.05 -0.05
CA SER A 486 -10.00 6.30 0.61
C SER A 486 -9.93 5.79 2.06
N VAL A 487 -10.63 4.69 2.35
CA VAL A 487 -10.68 4.06 3.68
C VAL A 487 -9.32 3.48 4.05
N ASP A 488 -8.59 2.95 3.07
CA ASP A 488 -7.20 2.51 3.20
C ASP A 488 -6.26 3.65 3.62
N VAL A 489 -6.38 4.81 2.97
CA VAL A 489 -5.60 6.02 3.30
C VAL A 489 -5.99 6.55 4.68
N ILE A 490 -7.29 6.65 4.99
CA ILE A 490 -7.77 7.08 6.31
C ILE A 490 -7.26 6.14 7.39
N ALA A 491 -7.35 4.82 7.18
CA ALA A 491 -6.82 3.83 8.11
C ALA A 491 -5.31 3.99 8.31
N PHE A 492 -4.54 4.19 7.23
CA PHE A 492 -3.11 4.47 7.32
C PHE A 492 -2.81 5.74 8.12
N LEU A 493 -3.52 6.84 7.85
CA LEU A 493 -3.32 8.12 8.57
C LEU A 493 -3.71 8.00 10.06
N LEU A 494 -4.78 7.26 10.38
CA LEU A 494 -5.18 7.01 11.78
C LEU A 494 -4.16 6.13 12.52
N LEU A 495 -3.60 5.12 11.85
CA LEU A 495 -2.53 4.30 12.41
C LEU A 495 -1.22 5.10 12.57
N ALA A 496 -0.91 6.00 11.64
CA ALA A 496 0.28 6.85 11.73
C ALA A 496 0.16 7.93 12.83
N ALA A 497 -1.06 8.33 13.20
CA ALA A 497 -1.30 9.31 14.26
C ALA A 497 -1.25 8.69 15.68
N SER A 498 -1.46 7.38 15.83
CA SER A 498 -1.47 6.72 17.14
C SER A 498 -0.07 6.53 17.71
N ALA A 499 0.04 6.42 19.04
CA ALA A 499 1.32 6.18 19.69
C ALA A 499 1.89 4.79 19.32
N GLY A 500 3.18 4.72 18.98
CA GLY A 500 3.90 3.46 18.67
C GLY A 500 5.36 3.48 19.12
N PHE A 501 5.94 2.31 19.43
CA PHE A 501 7.36 2.20 19.81
C PHE A 501 8.28 2.16 18.59
N VAL A 502 9.28 3.04 18.56
CA VAL A 502 10.43 2.99 17.64
C VAL A 502 11.55 2.15 18.24
N LYS A 503 11.78 2.29 19.56
CA LYS A 503 12.76 1.51 20.32
C LYS A 503 12.17 1.11 21.66
N SER A 504 12.13 -0.19 21.93
CA SER A 504 11.64 -0.77 23.18
C SER A 504 12.79 -1.07 24.15
N PRO A 505 12.54 -1.06 25.48
CA PRO A 505 13.54 -1.47 26.45
C PRO A 505 13.91 -2.95 26.29
N MET A 506 15.17 -3.29 26.59
CA MET A 506 15.70 -4.65 26.42
C MET A 506 16.13 -5.22 27.77
N SER A 507 15.83 -6.50 28.01
CA SER A 507 16.20 -7.21 29.25
C SER A 507 17.71 -7.37 29.40
N GLU A 508 18.25 -7.21 30.61
CA GLU A 508 19.68 -7.33 30.90
C GLU A 508 19.95 -8.11 32.20
N THR A 509 21.13 -8.74 32.29
CA THR A 509 21.65 -9.35 33.53
C THR A 509 22.87 -8.56 34.00
N LYS A 510 22.87 -8.14 35.27
CA LYS A 510 23.93 -7.32 35.88
C LYS A 510 24.40 -7.90 37.20
N LEU A 511 25.56 -7.44 37.69
CA LEU A 511 26.06 -7.81 39.00
C LEU A 511 25.77 -6.73 40.05
N THR A 512 25.76 -7.13 41.33
CA THR A 512 25.61 -6.19 42.45
C THR A 512 26.68 -5.10 42.39
N GLY A 513 26.25 -3.83 42.54
CA GLY A 513 27.09 -2.64 42.45
C GLY A 513 27.23 -2.06 41.03
N ASP A 514 26.74 -2.75 40.00
CA ASP A 514 26.78 -2.24 38.61
C ASP A 514 25.69 -1.16 38.37
N THR A 515 25.51 -0.76 37.11
CA THR A 515 24.49 0.17 36.62
C THR A 515 23.87 -0.37 35.31
N PHE A 516 22.59 -0.12 35.07
CA PHE A 516 21.94 -0.39 33.77
C PHE A 516 21.17 0.84 33.28
N GLU A 517 20.90 0.87 31.97
CA GLU A 517 20.06 1.88 31.31
C GLU A 517 19.06 1.21 30.36
N LEU A 518 17.78 1.57 30.46
CA LEU A 518 16.71 1.12 29.56
C LEU A 518 16.24 2.27 28.68
N TYR A 519 16.13 2.02 27.38
CA TYR A 519 15.75 3.01 26.38
C TYR A 519 14.30 2.82 25.93
N CYS A 520 13.57 3.91 25.75
CA CYS A 520 12.21 3.91 25.22
C CYS A 520 12.02 5.08 24.26
N ASP A 521 11.78 4.81 22.98
CA ASP A 521 11.54 5.80 21.92
C ASP A 521 10.17 5.53 21.32
N VAL A 522 9.31 6.55 21.28
CA VAL A 522 7.92 6.47 20.84
C VAL A 522 7.54 7.63 19.91
N VAL A 523 6.75 7.30 18.89
CA VAL A 523 6.17 8.25 17.92
C VAL A 523 4.67 8.36 18.14
N GLY A 524 4.09 9.50 17.78
CA GLY A 524 2.63 9.74 17.82
C GLY A 524 2.33 11.23 17.69
N ASN A 525 1.08 11.58 17.33
CA ASN A 525 0.64 12.98 17.23
C ASN A 525 -0.61 13.21 18.10
N PRO A 526 -0.55 14.05 19.16
CA PRO A 526 0.61 14.80 19.66
C PRO A 526 1.72 13.88 20.19
N THR A 527 2.95 14.41 20.36
CA THR A 527 4.10 13.64 20.88
C THR A 527 3.71 12.90 22.17
N PRO A 528 3.83 11.55 22.25
CA PRO A 528 3.35 10.79 23.40
C PRO A 528 4.10 11.11 24.70
N GLU A 529 3.36 11.17 25.81
CA GLU A 529 3.97 11.22 27.15
C GLU A 529 4.45 9.83 27.55
N ILE A 530 5.63 9.74 28.17
CA ILE A 530 6.28 8.48 28.57
C ILE A 530 6.36 8.39 30.10
N GLN A 531 6.06 7.20 30.64
CA GLN A 531 6.16 6.88 32.06
C GLN A 531 6.84 5.52 32.27
N TRP A 532 7.64 5.41 33.33
CA TRP A 532 8.28 4.16 33.72
C TRP A 532 7.61 3.54 34.94
N TRP A 533 7.46 2.22 34.91
CA TRP A 533 6.84 1.43 35.97
C TRP A 533 7.71 0.23 36.31
N TYR A 534 7.65 -0.24 37.56
CA TYR A 534 8.44 -1.36 38.05
C TYR A 534 7.58 -2.35 38.84
N ALA A 535 7.80 -3.65 38.60
CA ALA A 535 7.25 -4.75 39.36
C ALA A 535 8.35 -5.75 39.76
N GLU A 536 8.26 -6.29 40.96
CA GLU A 536 9.15 -7.36 41.44
C GLU A 536 8.87 -8.68 40.69
N ILE A 537 9.90 -9.53 40.53
CA ILE A 537 9.86 -10.78 39.72
C ILE A 537 8.67 -11.69 40.09
N ASN A 538 8.25 -11.70 41.36
CA ASN A 538 7.20 -12.58 41.88
C ASN A 538 5.85 -11.89 42.13
N ARG A 539 5.68 -10.62 41.71
CA ARG A 539 4.44 -9.84 41.90
C ARG A 539 4.13 -8.96 40.68
N ALA A 540 3.95 -9.61 39.53
CA ALA A 540 3.66 -8.94 38.25
C ALA A 540 2.42 -8.02 38.29
N ASP A 541 1.44 -8.28 39.17
CA ASP A 541 0.20 -7.50 39.26
C ASP A 541 0.33 -6.18 40.05
N SER A 542 1.54 -5.81 40.52
CA SER A 542 1.77 -4.67 41.42
C SER A 542 2.77 -3.64 40.90
N PHE A 543 2.63 -3.25 39.63
CA PHE A 543 3.47 -2.19 39.05
C PHE A 543 3.35 -0.87 39.83
N LYS A 544 4.50 -0.35 40.26
CA LYS A 544 4.63 0.98 40.88
C LYS A 544 5.30 1.93 39.91
N GLN A 545 4.78 3.15 39.79
CA GLN A 545 5.39 4.17 38.95
C GLN A 545 6.76 4.55 39.51
N LEU A 546 7.75 4.66 38.62
CA LEU A 546 9.07 5.18 38.92
C LEU A 546 9.14 6.66 38.54
N TRP A 547 9.89 7.44 39.30
CA TRP A 547 10.17 8.85 39.03
C TRP A 547 11.66 9.13 39.23
N ASP A 548 12.13 10.23 38.64
CA ASP A 548 13.52 10.65 38.74
C ASP A 548 13.94 10.89 40.22
N GLY A 549 15.12 10.40 40.59
CA GLY A 549 15.63 10.49 41.96
C GLY A 549 15.08 9.44 42.94
N ALA A 550 14.23 8.51 42.51
CA ALA A 550 13.73 7.42 43.35
C ALA A 550 14.85 6.51 43.92
N ARG A 551 14.51 5.73 44.96
CA ARG A 551 15.42 4.80 45.67
C ARG A 551 16.72 5.45 46.17
N LYS A 552 16.61 6.56 46.91
CA LYS A 552 17.75 7.34 47.43
C LYS A 552 18.68 7.86 46.30
N ARG A 553 18.10 8.45 45.25
CA ARG A 553 18.81 9.01 44.08
C ARG A 553 19.64 7.97 43.30
N ARG A 554 19.17 6.72 43.25
CA ARG A 554 19.77 5.67 42.42
C ARG A 554 19.11 5.57 41.05
N VAL A 555 17.83 5.93 40.97
CA VAL A 555 17.05 5.99 39.73
C VAL A 555 17.21 7.35 39.07
N SER A 556 17.52 7.36 37.77
CA SER A 556 17.56 8.54 36.92
C SER A 556 16.63 8.36 35.71
N ILE A 557 15.76 9.32 35.40
CA ILE A 557 14.88 9.28 34.22
C ILE A 557 15.09 10.55 33.40
N ASN A 558 15.66 10.39 32.21
CA ASN A 558 15.88 11.49 31.27
C ASN A 558 14.90 11.36 30.10
N THR A 559 13.99 12.32 29.95
CA THR A 559 13.00 12.33 28.86
C THR A 559 13.15 13.59 28.00
N ALA A 560 13.17 13.42 26.69
CA ALA A 560 13.21 14.48 25.69
C ALA A 560 12.00 14.35 24.77
N TYR A 561 11.30 15.47 24.54
CA TYR A 561 10.14 15.54 23.64
C TYR A 561 10.51 16.39 22.42
N GLY A 562 10.60 15.74 21.26
CA GLY A 562 10.80 16.37 19.95
C GLY A 562 9.71 15.90 18.96
N THR A 563 10.10 15.51 17.75
CA THR A 563 9.22 14.78 16.82
C THR A 563 8.78 13.43 17.40
N ASN A 564 9.65 12.84 18.22
CA ASN A 564 9.41 11.62 19.00
C ASN A 564 9.52 11.95 20.48
N GLY A 565 8.90 11.14 21.33
CA GLY A 565 9.20 11.09 22.75
C GLY A 565 10.31 10.07 22.99
N VAL A 566 11.41 10.47 23.61
CA VAL A 566 12.52 9.55 23.97
C VAL A 566 12.76 9.62 25.47
N SER A 567 12.79 8.48 26.15
CA SER A 567 13.08 8.39 27.59
C SER A 567 14.12 7.31 27.88
N VAL A 568 15.04 7.60 28.79
CA VAL A 568 16.07 6.67 29.28
C VAL A 568 15.96 6.54 30.80
N LEU A 569 15.76 5.31 31.27
CA LEU A 569 15.73 4.94 32.68
C LEU A 569 17.06 4.31 33.09
N GLY A 570 17.81 4.98 33.97
CA GLY A 570 19.04 4.46 34.58
C GLY A 570 18.86 4.07 36.04
N VAL A 571 19.49 2.98 36.48
CA VAL A 571 19.57 2.59 37.91
C VAL A 571 21.00 2.25 38.28
N THR A 572 21.55 2.99 39.24
CA THR A 572 22.95 2.86 39.71
C THR A 572 23.05 2.10 41.03
N ARG A 573 24.25 1.54 41.30
CA ARG A 573 24.58 0.80 42.53
C ARG A 573 23.57 -0.31 42.82
N LEU A 574 23.46 -1.25 41.88
CA LEU A 574 22.42 -2.28 41.91
C LEU A 574 22.52 -3.19 43.14
N THR A 575 21.37 -3.48 43.76
CA THR A 575 21.18 -4.50 44.79
C THR A 575 20.32 -5.65 44.24
N LEU A 576 20.24 -6.77 44.96
CA LEU A 576 19.41 -7.91 44.56
C LEU A 576 17.91 -7.53 44.41
N GLU A 577 17.45 -6.57 45.22
CA GLU A 577 16.08 -6.03 45.19
C GLU A 577 15.77 -5.21 43.93
N ASP A 578 16.78 -4.77 43.17
CA ASP A 578 16.54 -4.05 41.92
C ASP A 578 16.18 -4.99 40.76
N SER A 579 16.22 -6.31 40.98
CA SER A 579 15.74 -7.31 40.01
C SER A 579 14.21 -7.23 39.85
N GLY A 580 13.72 -7.28 38.62
CA GLY A 580 12.28 -7.13 38.34
C GLY A 580 11.99 -6.75 36.90
N THR A 581 10.70 -6.55 36.62
CA THR A 581 10.19 -6.12 35.32
C THR A 581 9.99 -4.61 35.33
N TYR A 582 10.65 -3.94 34.39
CA TYR A 582 10.53 -2.52 34.13
C TYR A 582 9.67 -2.32 32.88
N GLU A 583 8.69 -1.44 32.94
CA GLU A 583 7.72 -1.21 31.88
C GLU A 583 7.72 0.26 31.47
N CYS A 584 7.96 0.52 30.18
CA CYS A 584 7.73 1.81 29.57
C CYS A 584 6.28 1.89 29.09
N ARG A 585 5.54 2.90 29.53
CA ARG A 585 4.19 3.20 29.07
C ARG A 585 4.19 4.53 28.32
N ALA A 586 3.56 4.58 27.15
CA ALA A 586 3.39 5.82 26.40
C ALA A 586 1.94 6.09 25.97
N SER A 587 1.52 7.35 25.95
CA SER A 587 0.19 7.76 25.48
C SER A 587 0.16 9.18 24.93
N ASN A 588 -0.53 9.37 23.80
CA ASN A 588 -0.84 10.66 23.21
C ASN A 588 -2.31 11.10 23.42
N ASP A 589 -3.07 10.44 24.31
CA ASP A 589 -4.45 10.84 24.62
C ASP A 589 -4.45 12.16 25.43
N PRO A 590 -5.14 13.23 24.96
CA PRO A 590 -5.25 14.49 25.70
C PRO A 590 -6.02 14.35 27.02
N ARG A 591 -6.88 13.34 27.18
CA ARG A 591 -7.68 13.08 28.39
C ARG A 591 -6.98 12.18 29.41
N ARG A 592 -5.74 11.75 29.15
CA ARG A 592 -4.98 10.83 30.04
C ARG A 592 -4.88 11.27 31.50
N ASN A 593 -5.02 12.57 31.77
CA ASN A 593 -4.96 13.17 33.10
C ASN A 593 -6.33 13.62 33.67
N ASP A 594 -7.46 13.35 33.00
CA ASP A 594 -8.79 13.71 33.51
C ASP A 594 -9.29 12.66 34.52
N LEU A 595 -9.13 12.97 35.81
CA LEU A 595 -9.51 12.09 36.93
C LEU A 595 -11.03 11.97 37.14
N ARG A 596 -11.87 12.71 36.39
CA ARG A 596 -13.33 12.75 36.57
C ARG A 596 -14.09 11.72 35.72
N GLN A 597 -13.41 11.03 34.81
CA GLN A 597 -14.01 9.99 33.97
C GLN A 597 -13.22 8.70 34.10
N ASN A 598 -13.88 7.54 33.91
CA ASN A 598 -13.16 6.28 33.81
C ASN A 598 -12.20 6.37 32.61
N PRO A 599 -10.89 6.17 32.82
CA PRO A 599 -9.91 6.37 31.78
C PRO A 599 -10.13 5.40 30.62
N ALA A 600 -10.51 5.91 29.44
CA ALA A 600 -10.45 5.17 28.17
C ALA A 600 -9.00 5.05 27.65
N ILE A 601 -8.01 4.97 28.56
CA ILE A 601 -6.61 5.24 28.22
C ILE A 601 -5.99 4.03 27.51
N THR A 602 -5.61 4.22 26.25
CA THR A 602 -4.77 3.31 25.49
C THR A 602 -3.29 3.63 25.74
N TRP A 603 -2.76 3.23 26.90
CA TRP A 603 -1.30 3.19 27.10
C TRP A 603 -0.73 2.04 26.28
N ILE A 604 0.17 2.34 25.33
CA ILE A 604 1.04 1.30 24.76
C ILE A 604 2.12 0.94 25.79
N ARG A 605 2.52 -0.33 25.85
CA ARG A 605 3.44 -0.84 26.88
C ARG A 605 4.55 -1.69 26.28
N ALA A 606 5.76 -1.52 26.78
CA ALA A 606 6.90 -2.38 26.45
C ALA A 606 7.68 -2.69 27.74
N GLN A 607 8.06 -3.96 27.92
CA GLN A 607 8.64 -4.47 29.16
C GLN A 607 10.06 -4.99 28.95
N ALA A 608 10.91 -4.83 29.97
CA ALA A 608 12.24 -5.42 30.06
C ALA A 608 12.48 -5.96 31.47
N THR A 609 13.11 -7.13 31.56
CA THR A 609 13.42 -7.78 32.84
C THR A 609 14.89 -7.58 33.17
N ILE A 610 15.17 -7.06 34.36
CA ILE A 610 16.53 -6.94 34.89
C ILE A 610 16.76 -8.03 35.94
N SER A 611 17.82 -8.80 35.75
CA SER A 611 18.29 -9.80 36.72
C SER A 611 19.59 -9.36 37.36
N VAL A 612 19.59 -9.09 38.66
CA VAL A 612 20.80 -8.71 39.41
C VAL A 612 21.34 -9.92 40.16
N LEU A 613 22.58 -10.31 39.86
CA LEU A 613 23.28 -11.44 40.51
C LEU A 613 24.36 -10.91 41.46
N GLN A 614 24.64 -11.65 42.53
CA GLN A 614 25.72 -11.28 43.46
C GLN A 614 27.10 -11.49 42.80
N LYS A 615 28.04 -10.57 43.03
CA LYS A 615 29.44 -10.75 42.60
C LYS A 615 30.09 -11.95 43.30
N PRO A 616 30.69 -12.91 42.56
CA PRO A 616 31.36 -14.06 43.15
C PRO A 616 32.67 -13.66 43.85
N LYS A 617 33.03 -14.38 44.91
CA LYS A 617 34.25 -14.13 45.70
C LYS A 617 35.23 -15.31 45.58
N ILE A 618 36.44 -15.02 45.10
CA ILE A 618 37.53 -15.98 44.94
C ILE A 618 38.61 -15.67 45.99
N ASN A 619 39.04 -16.69 46.73
CA ASN A 619 40.19 -16.61 47.63
C ASN A 619 41.39 -17.26 46.93
N ALA A 620 42.45 -16.49 46.69
CA ALA A 620 43.65 -16.94 45.99
C ALA A 620 44.82 -17.09 46.99
N SER A 621 45.77 -17.97 46.70
CA SER A 621 47.01 -18.10 47.47
C SER A 621 47.88 -16.85 47.36
N ASP A 622 48.72 -16.62 48.36
CA ASP A 622 49.66 -15.49 48.37
C ASP A 622 50.71 -15.61 47.24
N GLN A 623 51.46 -14.53 47.03
CA GLN A 623 52.57 -14.47 46.08
C GLN A 623 53.68 -15.49 46.42
N GLU A 624 54.31 -16.07 45.40
CA GLU A 624 55.38 -17.07 45.53
C GLU A 624 56.70 -16.54 44.96
N ILE A 625 57.84 -16.85 45.60
CA ILE A 625 59.18 -16.42 45.14
C ILE A 625 60.04 -17.65 44.81
N LEU A 626 60.43 -17.80 43.55
CA LEU A 626 61.26 -18.89 43.07
C LEU A 626 62.73 -18.70 43.49
N PRO A 627 63.38 -19.72 44.07
CA PRO A 627 64.78 -19.64 44.48
C PRO A 627 65.72 -19.63 43.27
N ALA A 628 66.85 -18.92 43.41
CA ALA A 628 67.91 -18.87 42.40
C ALA A 628 68.58 -20.24 42.25
N LYS A 629 68.70 -20.72 41.00
CA LYS A 629 69.24 -22.04 40.66
C LYS A 629 70.64 -22.25 41.27
N LYS A 630 70.77 -23.20 42.20
CA LYS A 630 72.07 -23.74 42.65
C LYS A 630 72.52 -24.83 41.67
N PRO A 631 73.82 -24.97 41.33
CA PRO A 631 74.28 -25.87 40.26
C PRO A 631 73.99 -27.37 40.44
N GLN A 632 73.46 -27.82 41.59
CA GLN A 632 73.34 -29.25 41.92
C GLN A 632 72.02 -29.65 42.63
N GLU A 633 70.98 -28.82 42.64
CA GLU A 633 69.65 -29.15 43.21
C GLU A 633 68.51 -28.60 42.33
N ASP A 634 67.47 -29.41 42.09
CA ASP A 634 66.22 -28.95 41.47
C ASP A 634 65.40 -28.14 42.49
N ASN A 635 64.75 -27.07 42.01
CA ASN A 635 63.84 -26.28 42.86
C ASN A 635 62.62 -27.13 43.30
N PRO A 636 62.15 -26.99 44.56
CA PRO A 636 60.96 -27.70 45.02
C PRO A 636 59.70 -27.26 44.25
N PRO A 637 58.68 -28.14 44.14
CA PRO A 637 57.44 -27.82 43.44
C PRO A 637 56.65 -26.71 44.16
N VAL A 638 56.18 -25.72 43.40
CA VAL A 638 55.35 -24.60 43.91
C VAL A 638 53.89 -24.84 43.53
N THR A 639 52.95 -24.60 44.45
CA THR A 639 51.53 -24.89 44.23
C THR A 639 50.68 -23.63 44.41
N LEU A 640 50.06 -23.17 43.32
CA LEU A 640 49.14 -22.04 43.31
C LEU A 640 47.71 -22.55 43.53
N GLN A 641 46.94 -21.89 44.38
CA GLN A 641 45.60 -22.35 44.75
C GLN A 641 44.58 -21.22 44.66
N CYS A 642 43.43 -21.53 44.07
CA CYS A 642 42.25 -20.67 44.13
C CYS A 642 41.04 -21.45 44.62
N ASN A 643 40.24 -20.80 45.45
CA ASN A 643 39.00 -21.33 45.98
C ASN A 643 37.85 -20.34 45.75
N LEU A 644 36.83 -20.78 45.01
CA LEU A 644 35.59 -20.05 44.84
C LEU A 644 34.71 -20.19 46.08
N THR A 645 34.88 -19.26 47.02
CA THR A 645 34.26 -19.28 48.35
C THR A 645 32.78 -18.88 48.36
N ASN A 646 32.35 -17.96 47.49
CA ASN A 646 30.95 -17.58 47.35
C ASN A 646 30.58 -17.45 45.86
N ALA A 647 29.60 -18.26 45.44
CA ALA A 647 28.99 -18.18 44.12
C ALA A 647 27.50 -18.50 44.24
N HIS A 648 26.64 -17.58 43.81
CA HIS A 648 25.18 -17.73 43.84
C HIS A 648 24.62 -18.47 42.61
N THR A 649 25.41 -18.65 41.57
CA THR A 649 25.07 -19.44 40.37
C THR A 649 25.93 -20.70 40.29
N ALA A 650 25.43 -21.73 39.62
CA ALA A 650 26.19 -22.96 39.39
C ALA A 650 27.51 -22.66 38.65
N HIS A 651 28.60 -23.15 39.23
CA HIS A 651 29.94 -23.10 38.65
C HIS A 651 30.05 -24.18 37.58
N ARG A 652 30.57 -23.82 36.40
CA ARG A 652 30.69 -24.74 35.27
C ARG A 652 32.09 -25.34 35.18
N GLU A 653 33.09 -24.48 34.98
CA GLU A 653 34.49 -24.88 34.88
C GLU A 653 35.43 -23.79 35.40
N SER A 654 36.62 -24.19 35.85
CA SER A 654 37.71 -23.33 36.27
C SER A 654 38.98 -23.70 35.50
N PHE A 655 39.78 -22.70 35.12
CA PHE A 655 41.03 -22.90 34.38
C PHE A 655 42.06 -21.85 34.75
N TRP A 656 43.31 -22.07 34.37
CA TRP A 656 44.42 -21.17 34.68
C TRP A 656 44.91 -20.43 33.44
N MET A 657 45.28 -19.18 33.62
CA MET A 657 45.96 -18.35 32.62
C MET A 657 47.31 -17.90 33.16
N LYS A 658 48.29 -17.70 32.28
CA LYS A 658 49.59 -17.10 32.58
C LYS A 658 49.84 -15.95 31.63
N ASN A 659 50.12 -14.76 32.13
CA ASN A 659 50.44 -13.56 31.35
C ASN A 659 49.45 -13.31 30.19
N GLY A 660 48.14 -13.52 30.44
CA GLY A 660 47.06 -13.34 29.46
C GLY A 660 46.75 -14.54 28.54
N GLY A 661 47.54 -15.61 28.56
CA GLY A 661 47.29 -16.83 27.78
C GLY A 661 46.74 -17.99 28.62
N GLU A 662 45.78 -18.75 28.09
CA GLU A 662 45.26 -19.95 28.78
C GLU A 662 46.32 -21.06 28.84
N ILE A 663 46.48 -21.66 30.02
CA ILE A 663 47.34 -22.83 30.22
C ILE A 663 46.57 -24.08 29.79
N PRO A 664 47.01 -24.81 28.74
CA PRO A 664 46.31 -25.98 28.24
C PRO A 664 46.11 -27.05 29.33
N ASN A 665 45.01 -27.79 29.25
CA ASN A 665 44.68 -28.92 30.14
C ASN A 665 44.49 -28.56 31.63
N THR A 666 44.15 -27.30 31.93
CA THR A 666 43.86 -26.85 33.30
C THR A 666 42.36 -26.73 33.61
N ARG A 667 41.49 -26.89 32.60
CA ARG A 667 40.02 -26.85 32.74
C ARG A 667 39.50 -27.98 33.62
N LYS A 668 38.82 -27.64 34.72
CA LYS A 668 38.24 -28.59 35.68
C LYS A 668 36.88 -28.07 36.18
N GLY A 669 35.93 -28.95 36.44
CA GLY A 669 34.63 -28.61 37.06
C GLY A 669 34.67 -28.37 38.57
N LEU A 670 35.82 -27.99 39.14
CA LEU A 670 36.01 -27.88 40.59
C LEU A 670 36.05 -26.41 41.05
N LYS A 671 35.41 -26.14 42.20
CA LYS A 671 35.47 -24.83 42.90
C LYS A 671 36.85 -24.53 43.46
N ASN A 672 37.59 -25.57 43.84
CA ASN A 672 38.98 -25.48 44.25
C ASN A 672 39.85 -25.89 43.07
N THR A 673 40.65 -24.97 42.55
CA THR A 673 41.58 -25.24 41.46
C THR A 673 43.01 -25.03 41.93
N VAL A 674 43.88 -25.93 41.50
CA VAL A 674 45.27 -26.00 41.93
C VAL A 674 46.15 -26.19 40.71
N LEU A 675 47.21 -25.39 40.63
CA LEU A 675 48.25 -25.49 39.61
C LEU A 675 49.60 -25.73 40.29
N THR A 676 50.24 -26.86 40.00
CA THR A 676 51.55 -27.21 40.56
C THR A 676 52.63 -27.03 39.49
N LEU A 677 53.61 -26.19 39.80
CA LEU A 677 54.83 -25.99 39.03
C LEU A 677 55.90 -26.94 39.60
N ASN A 678 56.19 -28.06 38.91
CA ASN A 678 57.00 -29.14 39.49
C ASN A 678 58.49 -28.81 39.65
N LYS A 679 59.09 -28.19 38.64
CA LYS A 679 60.51 -27.80 38.62
C LYS A 679 60.64 -26.35 38.16
N PRO A 680 60.15 -25.40 38.97
CA PRO A 680 59.95 -24.04 38.52
C PRO A 680 61.28 -23.34 38.26
N ARG A 681 61.39 -22.72 37.09
CA ARG A 681 62.54 -21.93 36.63
C ARG A 681 62.19 -20.46 36.55
N ALA A 682 63.17 -19.60 36.32
CA ALA A 682 62.93 -18.16 36.17
C ALA A 682 61.98 -17.82 34.99
N GLU A 683 61.86 -18.70 33.99
CA GLU A 683 60.86 -18.60 32.90
C GLU A 683 59.41 -18.90 33.34
N ASP A 684 59.25 -19.60 34.46
CA ASP A 684 57.94 -19.90 35.04
C ASP A 684 57.36 -18.70 35.80
N ALA A 685 58.17 -17.71 36.16
CA ALA A 685 57.72 -16.50 36.83
C ALA A 685 56.78 -15.66 35.95
N GLY A 686 55.78 -15.02 36.56
CA GLY A 686 54.76 -14.24 35.87
C GLY A 686 53.50 -14.05 36.69
N GLU A 687 52.48 -13.44 36.09
CA GLU A 687 51.14 -13.30 36.66
C GLU A 687 50.28 -14.50 36.23
N TYR A 688 49.82 -15.27 37.21
CA TYR A 688 48.91 -16.38 37.04
C TYR A 688 47.50 -15.97 37.44
N MET A 689 46.50 -16.33 36.65
CA MET A 689 45.09 -16.06 36.97
C MET A 689 44.29 -17.34 36.97
N CYS A 690 43.49 -17.56 38.01
CA CYS A 690 42.46 -18.58 38.00
C CYS A 690 41.14 -17.96 37.53
N VAL A 691 40.53 -18.54 36.50
CA VAL A 691 39.27 -18.05 35.90
C VAL A 691 38.16 -19.06 36.18
N TYR A 692 37.01 -18.58 36.64
CA TYR A 692 35.81 -19.35 36.90
C TYR A 692 34.69 -18.92 35.94
N THR A 693 34.03 -19.89 35.34
CA THR A 693 32.85 -19.68 34.47
C THR A 693 31.59 -20.20 35.14
N PHE A 694 30.44 -19.61 34.78
CA PHE A 694 29.15 -19.89 35.40
C PHE A 694 28.06 -20.04 34.33
N ASP A 695 26.96 -20.73 34.65
CA ASP A 695 25.87 -20.96 33.69
C ASP A 695 25.10 -19.68 33.34
N LYS A 696 24.93 -18.78 34.31
CA LYS A 696 24.07 -17.59 34.20
C LYS A 696 24.74 -16.28 34.62
N ALA A 697 26.02 -16.31 35.00
CA ALA A 697 26.77 -15.15 35.48
C ALA A 697 28.04 -14.92 34.64
N PRO A 698 28.53 -13.67 34.55
CA PRO A 698 29.82 -13.36 33.92
C PRO A 698 30.99 -14.08 34.61
N ASN A 699 32.07 -14.29 33.85
CA ASN A 699 33.29 -14.94 34.37
C ASN A 699 33.93 -14.10 35.49
N ALA A 700 34.53 -14.78 36.47
CA ALA A 700 35.25 -14.16 37.56
C ALA A 700 36.67 -14.71 37.64
N ASN A 701 37.63 -13.88 38.09
CA ASN A 701 39.03 -14.27 38.16
C ASN A 701 39.73 -13.71 39.41
N ALA A 702 40.87 -14.30 39.76
CA ALA A 702 41.81 -13.78 40.76
C ALA A 702 43.24 -14.01 40.29
N SER A 703 44.12 -13.03 40.53
CA SER A 703 45.53 -13.05 40.13
C SER A 703 46.45 -13.48 41.29
N ILE A 704 47.52 -14.21 40.97
CA ILE A 704 48.61 -14.65 41.85
C ILE A 704 49.93 -14.35 41.16
N GLU A 705 50.85 -13.66 41.84
CA GLU A 705 52.17 -13.34 41.29
C GLU A 705 53.21 -14.39 41.67
N VAL A 706 53.91 -14.96 40.67
CA VAL A 706 55.09 -15.81 40.87
C VAL A 706 56.33 -15.02 40.48
N LYS A 707 57.20 -14.73 41.44
CA LYS A 707 58.37 -13.86 41.29
C LYS A 707 59.67 -14.67 41.21
N ALA A 708 60.66 -14.21 40.43
CA ALA A 708 61.98 -14.83 40.33
C ALA A 708 63.05 -13.78 40.03
N ALA A 709 64.29 -14.02 40.47
CA ALA A 709 65.46 -13.21 40.08
C ALA A 709 65.70 -13.30 38.56
N PRO A 710 66.24 -12.24 37.94
CA PRO A 710 66.48 -12.23 36.51
C PRO A 710 67.63 -13.19 36.14
N GLU A 711 67.42 -13.99 35.11
CA GLU A 711 68.44 -14.89 34.55
C GLU A 711 68.70 -14.50 33.10
N ILE A 712 69.92 -14.08 32.76
CA ILE A 712 70.30 -13.70 31.39
C ILE A 712 70.46 -14.98 30.55
N THR A 713 69.53 -15.21 29.62
CA THR A 713 69.46 -16.40 28.76
C THR A 713 70.17 -16.21 27.42
N GLY A 714 70.40 -14.97 27.00
CA GLY A 714 71.11 -14.67 25.75
C GLY A 714 71.80 -13.31 25.77
N HIS A 715 73.00 -13.22 25.19
CA HIS A 715 73.74 -11.96 25.02
C HIS A 715 74.73 -12.07 23.84
N LYS A 716 75.19 -10.93 23.34
CA LYS A 716 76.18 -10.87 22.26
C LYS A 716 77.62 -10.90 22.78
N ARG A 717 78.25 -12.08 22.78
CA ARG A 717 79.59 -12.30 23.36
C ARG A 717 80.69 -11.36 22.82
N SER A 718 80.69 -11.05 21.52
CA SER A 718 81.65 -10.10 20.95
C SER A 718 81.15 -9.44 19.66
N GLU A 719 81.61 -8.22 19.39
CA GLU A 719 81.35 -7.46 18.16
C GLU A 719 82.64 -6.86 17.58
N ASN A 720 82.82 -6.95 16.26
CA ASN A 720 84.00 -6.42 15.56
C ASN A 720 83.56 -5.43 14.48
N LYS A 721 84.04 -4.19 14.53
CA LYS A 721 83.67 -3.10 13.61
C LYS A 721 84.86 -2.23 13.23
N LYS A 722 84.71 -1.42 12.17
CA LYS A 722 85.71 -0.43 11.77
C LYS A 722 85.45 0.92 12.46
N GLU A 723 86.50 1.71 12.57
CA GLU A 723 86.45 3.10 13.01
C GLU A 723 85.43 3.88 12.15
N GLY A 724 84.53 4.62 12.81
CA GLY A 724 83.42 5.34 12.19
C GLY A 724 82.13 4.53 11.95
N GLU A 725 82.14 3.20 12.07
CA GLU A 725 80.92 2.38 12.00
C GLU A 725 80.16 2.39 13.34
N SER A 726 78.96 1.78 13.37
CA SER A 726 78.16 1.59 14.59
C SER A 726 78.21 0.12 15.07
N GLY A 727 78.38 -0.09 16.38
CA GLY A 727 78.42 -1.41 17.03
C GLY A 727 77.21 -1.65 17.92
N LEU A 728 76.55 -2.81 17.76
CA LEU A 728 75.36 -3.20 18.53
C LEU A 728 75.65 -4.37 19.45
N LEU A 729 75.35 -4.21 20.74
CA LEU A 729 75.37 -5.24 21.80
C LEU A 729 73.95 -5.45 22.35
N TYR A 730 73.62 -6.67 22.81
CA TYR A 730 72.30 -6.95 23.39
C TYR A 730 72.36 -7.98 24.50
N CYS A 731 71.35 -7.95 25.39
CA CYS A 731 71.09 -8.96 26.42
C CYS A 731 69.59 -9.27 26.56
N LYS A 732 69.27 -10.52 26.84
CA LYS A 732 67.92 -11.07 27.06
C LYS A 732 67.88 -11.82 28.38
N SER A 733 66.85 -11.58 29.20
CA SER A 733 66.65 -12.28 30.47
C SER A 733 65.27 -12.90 30.61
N VAL A 734 65.13 -13.82 31.54
CA VAL A 734 63.83 -14.32 32.04
C VAL A 734 63.70 -13.97 33.53
N GLY A 735 62.50 -13.98 34.09
CA GLY A 735 62.19 -13.58 35.47
C GLY A 735 61.09 -12.51 35.57
N TYR A 736 60.41 -12.47 36.72
CA TYR A 736 59.30 -11.54 37.01
C TYR A 736 59.42 -11.01 38.47
N PRO A 737 59.16 -9.73 38.77
CA PRO A 737 58.92 -8.64 37.83
C PRO A 737 60.07 -8.46 36.85
N HIS A 738 59.75 -7.95 35.66
CA HIS A 738 60.74 -7.74 34.60
C HIS A 738 61.88 -6.82 35.08
N PRO A 739 63.15 -7.13 34.76
CA PRO A 739 64.29 -6.40 35.30
C PRO A 739 64.47 -5.02 34.70
N ILE A 740 65.03 -4.13 35.52
CA ILE A 740 65.62 -2.86 35.09
C ILE A 740 67.02 -3.16 34.54
N TRP A 741 67.31 -2.60 33.37
CA TRP A 741 68.55 -2.84 32.63
C TRP A 741 69.53 -1.67 32.79
N THR A 742 70.78 -1.97 33.11
CA THR A 742 71.89 -1.00 33.05
C THR A 742 73.05 -1.56 32.22
N TRP A 743 73.76 -0.67 31.52
CA TRP A 743 74.95 -1.00 30.75
C TRP A 743 76.16 -0.33 31.38
N GLN A 744 77.27 -1.06 31.48
CA GLN A 744 78.52 -0.59 32.06
C GLN A 744 79.68 -0.86 31.12
N LYS A 745 80.66 0.04 31.06
CA LYS A 745 81.93 -0.17 30.37
C LYS A 745 83.07 -0.33 31.37
N LYS A 746 83.93 -1.31 31.14
CA LYS A 746 85.15 -1.50 31.92
C LYS A 746 86.22 -0.48 31.53
N VAL A 747 86.81 0.20 32.51
CA VAL A 747 87.86 1.21 32.36
C VAL A 747 89.17 0.73 33.01
N SER A 748 90.32 1.33 32.65
CA SER A 748 91.64 0.98 33.20
C SER A 748 91.67 1.07 34.74
N HIS A 749 92.23 0.05 35.39
CA HIS A 749 92.17 -0.31 36.83
C HIS A 749 90.99 -1.19 37.27
N GLY A 750 90.22 -1.77 36.34
CA GLY A 750 89.18 -2.76 36.67
C GLY A 750 87.90 -2.16 37.26
N SER A 751 87.74 -0.84 37.18
CA SER A 751 86.51 -0.13 37.49
C SER A 751 85.52 -0.19 36.33
N TYR A 752 84.21 -0.11 36.64
CA TYR A 752 83.12 -0.05 35.67
C TYR A 752 82.46 1.33 35.72
N VAL A 753 82.15 1.89 34.57
CA VAL A 753 81.44 3.17 34.42
C VAL A 753 80.08 2.91 33.77
N ASP A 754 79.01 3.39 34.39
CA ASP A 754 77.66 3.32 33.83
C ASP A 754 77.59 4.10 32.51
N ILE A 755 76.95 3.50 31.51
CA ILE A 755 76.74 4.09 30.20
C ILE A 755 75.35 4.71 30.19
N ASP A 756 75.28 5.99 29.88
CA ASP A 756 74.04 6.72 29.67
C ASP A 756 73.94 7.25 28.22
N ASN A 757 72.76 7.76 27.86
CA ASN A 757 72.50 8.35 26.55
C ASN A 757 72.83 9.87 26.51
N SER A 758 73.58 10.41 27.47
CA SER A 758 73.78 11.86 27.61
C SER A 758 74.59 12.48 26.46
N THR A 759 75.51 11.70 25.88
CA THR A 759 76.44 12.16 24.84
C THR A 759 75.89 12.00 23.42
N GLY A 760 74.74 11.36 23.24
CA GLY A 760 74.15 11.02 21.93
C GLY A 760 74.90 9.94 21.14
N ARG A 761 76.06 9.48 21.63
CA ARG A 761 76.90 8.43 21.01
C ARG A 761 76.52 7.02 21.43
N PHE A 762 75.94 6.86 22.62
CA PHE A 762 75.44 5.59 23.13
C PHE A 762 73.91 5.62 23.13
N SER A 763 73.28 4.74 22.35
CA SER A 763 71.82 4.60 22.35
C SER A 763 71.44 3.30 23.04
N ILE A 764 70.73 3.41 24.17
CA ILE A 764 70.24 2.25 24.94
C ILE A 764 68.75 2.08 24.71
N MET A 765 68.32 0.88 24.33
CA MET A 765 66.92 0.51 24.20
C MET A 765 66.59 -0.57 25.23
N ASN A 766 65.76 -0.23 26.21
CA ASN A 766 65.31 -1.17 27.24
C ASN A 766 63.85 -1.58 26.98
N LYS A 767 63.60 -2.89 26.95
CA LYS A 767 62.28 -3.53 26.98
C LYS A 767 62.20 -4.46 28.20
N ASP A 768 61.00 -4.94 28.53
CA ASP A 768 60.74 -5.80 29.69
C ASP A 768 61.81 -6.88 29.93
N ASN A 769 62.07 -7.74 28.94
CA ASN A 769 63.00 -8.87 29.07
C ASN A 769 64.25 -8.78 28.18
N TYR A 770 64.53 -7.60 27.62
CA TYR A 770 65.55 -7.42 26.59
C TYR A 770 66.13 -6.00 26.56
N THR A 771 67.45 -5.87 26.39
CA THR A 771 68.13 -4.57 26.24
C THR A 771 69.13 -4.59 25.10
N GLU A 772 69.29 -3.43 24.44
CA GLU A 772 70.29 -3.19 23.41
C GLU A 772 71.11 -1.95 23.73
N LEU A 773 72.41 -2.01 23.43
CA LEU A 773 73.33 -0.89 23.44
C LEU A 773 73.92 -0.72 22.04
N ASN A 774 73.63 0.41 21.41
CA ASN A 774 74.21 0.81 20.14
C ASN A 774 75.22 1.93 20.35
N VAL A 775 76.46 1.72 19.91
CA VAL A 775 77.55 2.69 19.97
C VAL A 775 77.78 3.20 18.55
N ILE A 776 77.52 4.48 18.28
CA ILE A 776 77.68 5.08 16.95
C ILE A 776 79.04 5.76 16.80
N ASN A 777 79.55 5.84 15.57
CA ASN A 777 80.81 6.52 15.24
C ASN A 777 81.99 6.02 16.10
N LEU A 778 82.27 4.72 16.02
CA LEU A 778 83.27 4.04 16.85
C LEU A 778 84.66 4.66 16.73
N ASP A 779 85.24 5.02 17.87
CA ASP A 779 86.61 5.52 18.01
C ASP A 779 87.57 4.38 18.39
N ILE A 780 88.68 4.24 17.66
CA ILE A 780 89.64 3.15 17.88
C ILE A 780 90.40 3.24 19.21
N THR A 781 90.53 4.43 19.79
CA THR A 781 91.29 4.65 21.02
C THR A 781 90.43 4.51 22.27
N THR A 782 89.17 4.93 22.21
CA THR A 782 88.29 4.95 23.39
C THR A 782 87.30 3.80 23.42
N ASP A 783 86.82 3.29 22.29
CA ASP A 783 85.65 2.39 22.27
C ASP A 783 85.92 0.89 22.44
N PRO A 784 87.07 0.31 22.03
CA PRO A 784 87.37 -1.09 22.30
C PRO A 784 87.33 -1.43 23.81
N GLY A 785 86.77 -2.57 24.17
CA GLY A 785 86.74 -3.02 25.57
C GLY A 785 85.62 -4.00 25.92
N GLU A 786 85.49 -4.27 27.22
CA GLU A 786 84.43 -5.08 27.82
C GLU A 786 83.24 -4.20 28.23
N TYR A 787 82.07 -4.57 27.75
CA TYR A 787 80.78 -3.97 28.05
C TYR A 787 79.93 -4.98 28.81
N VAL A 788 79.38 -4.58 29.96
CA VAL A 788 78.59 -5.42 30.84
C VAL A 788 77.15 -4.96 30.81
N CYS A 789 76.23 -5.88 30.50
CA CYS A 789 74.81 -5.65 30.71
C CYS A 789 74.41 -6.23 32.07
N ARG A 790 73.62 -5.46 32.82
CA ARG A 790 73.18 -5.80 34.18
C ARG A 790 71.66 -5.75 34.24
N ALA A 791 71.05 -6.89 34.56
CA ALA A 791 69.61 -7.06 34.73
C ALA A 791 69.29 -7.13 36.23
N SER A 792 68.45 -6.22 36.74
CA SER A 792 68.13 -6.15 38.16
C SER A 792 66.62 -6.05 38.42
N ASN A 793 66.07 -6.91 39.28
CA ASN A 793 64.72 -6.74 39.82
C ASN A 793 64.73 -6.83 41.35
N VAL A 794 63.55 -6.76 41.98
CA VAL A 794 63.40 -6.80 43.45
C VAL A 794 63.88 -8.10 44.09
N ILE A 795 64.09 -9.18 43.32
CA ILE A 795 64.53 -10.49 43.80
C ILE A 795 66.04 -10.67 43.64
N GLY A 796 66.67 -10.05 42.64
CA GLY A 796 68.13 -10.14 42.46
C GLY A 796 68.68 -9.46 41.21
N THR A 797 69.99 -9.61 41.01
CA THR A 797 70.73 -8.99 39.90
C THR A 797 71.63 -10.00 39.18
N LYS A 798 71.71 -9.94 37.85
CA LYS A 798 72.59 -10.78 37.02
C LYS A 798 73.29 -9.96 35.94
N GLU A 799 74.53 -10.33 35.64
CA GLU A 799 75.40 -9.60 34.70
C GLU A 799 75.95 -10.52 33.60
N SER A 800 76.20 -9.94 32.42
CA SER A 800 76.86 -10.63 31.30
C SER A 800 77.80 -9.71 30.54
N VAL A 801 78.95 -10.24 30.10
CA VAL A 801 80.04 -9.47 29.48
C VAL A 801 80.06 -9.67 27.97
N SER A 802 80.19 -8.58 27.24
CA SER A 802 80.26 -8.50 25.78
C SER A 802 81.51 -7.72 25.36
N ILE A 803 82.28 -8.20 24.38
CA ILE A 803 83.56 -7.57 23.97
C ILE A 803 83.40 -6.80 22.66
N LEU A 804 83.69 -5.50 22.64
CA LEU A 804 83.70 -4.66 21.43
C LEU A 804 85.13 -4.45 20.92
N ARG A 805 85.38 -4.72 19.63
CA ARG A 805 86.67 -4.52 18.97
C ARG A 805 86.54 -3.56 17.78
N VAL A 806 87.41 -2.55 17.71
CA VAL A 806 87.43 -1.53 16.65
C VAL A 806 88.75 -1.61 15.87
N ARG A 807 88.70 -1.54 14.53
CA ARG A 807 89.88 -1.52 13.64
C ARG A 807 89.94 -0.22 12.82
N SER A 808 91.13 0.26 12.47
CA SER A 808 91.31 1.56 11.77
C SER A 808 90.72 1.56 10.36
N HIS A 809 90.16 2.69 9.93
CA HIS A 809 89.64 2.85 8.56
C HIS A 809 90.75 2.83 7.48
N LEU A 810 91.99 3.18 7.85
CA LEU A 810 93.18 3.15 6.97
C LEU A 810 93.88 1.80 6.91
N ALA A 811 93.41 0.81 7.70
CA ALA A 811 93.96 -0.55 7.69
C ALA A 811 94.11 -1.19 6.29
N PRO A 812 93.25 -0.91 5.28
CA PRO A 812 93.43 -1.43 3.93
C PRO A 812 94.56 -0.78 3.11
N LEU A 813 95.12 0.36 3.54
CA LEU A 813 96.08 1.17 2.76
C LEU A 813 97.55 0.77 3.00
N TRP A 814 97.86 0.20 4.17
CA TRP A 814 99.19 -0.27 4.56
C TRP A 814 99.81 -1.35 3.65
N PRO A 815 99.06 -2.29 3.05
CA PRO A 815 99.59 -3.23 2.06
C PRO A 815 100.08 -2.53 0.77
N PHE A 816 99.43 -1.44 0.35
CA PHE A 816 99.77 -0.73 -0.89
C PHE A 816 101.03 0.15 -0.75
N LEU A 817 101.24 0.76 0.43
CA LEU A 817 102.47 1.51 0.72
C LEU A 817 103.71 0.59 0.74
N GLY A 818 103.56 -0.66 1.19
CA GLY A 818 104.62 -1.67 1.17
C GLY A 818 105.06 -2.06 -0.25
N VAL A 819 104.11 -2.22 -1.17
CA VAL A 819 104.39 -2.50 -2.59
C VAL A 819 105.13 -1.34 -3.26
N LEU A 820 104.76 -0.09 -2.95
CA LEU A 820 105.40 1.10 -3.53
C LEU A 820 106.89 1.22 -3.13
N VAL A 821 107.22 0.85 -1.89
CA VAL A 821 108.60 0.84 -1.37
C VAL A 821 109.43 -0.29 -1.99
N GLU A 822 108.85 -1.48 -2.19
CA GLU A 822 109.53 -2.58 -2.91
C GLU A 822 109.85 -2.22 -4.36
N ILE A 823 108.92 -1.58 -5.08
CA ILE A 823 109.15 -1.15 -6.47
C ILE A 823 110.28 -0.11 -6.55
N LEU A 824 110.30 0.87 -5.64
CA LEU A 824 111.36 1.89 -5.59
C LEU A 824 112.75 1.27 -5.32
N ILE A 825 112.83 0.27 -4.43
CA ILE A 825 114.07 -0.45 -4.14
C ILE A 825 114.55 -1.25 -5.37
N LEU A 826 113.64 -1.93 -6.08
CA LEU A 826 113.94 -2.69 -7.30
C LEU A 826 114.46 -1.79 -8.44
N VAL A 827 113.86 -0.62 -8.64
CA VAL A 827 114.31 0.34 -9.67
C VAL A 827 115.72 0.86 -9.36
N VAL A 828 116.02 1.17 -8.09
CA VAL A 828 117.37 1.60 -7.67
C VAL A 828 118.39 0.48 -7.88
N ILE A 829 118.06 -0.77 -7.57
CA ILE A 829 118.94 -1.92 -7.78
C ILE A 829 119.22 -2.14 -9.28
N ILE A 830 118.20 -2.05 -10.15
CA ILE A 830 118.36 -2.20 -11.60
C ILE A 830 119.26 -1.09 -12.18
N VAL A 831 119.06 0.16 -11.76
CA VAL A 831 119.89 1.29 -12.22
C VAL A 831 121.34 1.14 -11.74
N VAL A 832 121.58 0.64 -10.53
CA VAL A 832 122.93 0.35 -10.02
C VAL A 832 123.56 -0.87 -10.70
N TYR A 833 122.78 -1.89 -11.04
CA TYR A 833 123.22 -3.11 -11.74
C TYR A 833 123.57 -2.85 -13.22
N GLU A 834 122.75 -2.07 -13.94
CA GLU A 834 123.03 -1.64 -15.32
C GLU A 834 124.25 -0.71 -15.40
N LYS A 835 124.42 0.21 -14.43
CA LYS A 835 125.55 1.15 -14.41
C LYS A 835 126.91 0.52 -14.03
N ARG A 836 126.92 -0.72 -13.53
CA ARG A 836 128.15 -1.48 -13.19
C ARG A 836 128.50 -2.60 -14.16
N LYS A 837 127.73 -2.82 -15.23
CA LYS A 837 127.99 -3.89 -16.21
C LYS A 837 129.01 -3.44 -17.27
N ARG A 838 130.24 -3.95 -17.17
CA ARG A 838 131.24 -3.96 -18.25
C ARG A 838 131.14 -5.29 -19.04
N PRO A 839 131.48 -5.30 -20.34
CA PRO A 839 131.48 -6.50 -21.17
C PRO A 839 132.60 -7.44 -20.71
N ASP A 840 132.44 -8.72 -21.00
CA ASP A 840 133.35 -9.83 -20.68
C ASP A 840 133.10 -10.43 -19.28
N GLU A 841 132.09 -11.31 -19.21
CA GLU A 841 132.24 -12.65 -18.62
C GLU A 841 130.95 -13.47 -18.83
N VAL A 842 131.14 -14.60 -19.53
CA VAL A 842 130.23 -15.73 -19.77
C VAL A 842 131.07 -16.95 -19.37
N PRO A 843 130.51 -18.11 -19.00
CA PRO A 843 129.43 -18.45 -18.08
C PRO A 843 129.97 -19.44 -17.00
N ASP A 844 129.11 -19.94 -16.11
CA ASP A 844 128.96 -21.39 -15.84
C ASP A 844 127.96 -21.56 -14.67
N VAL A 845 126.76 -22.11 -14.92
CA VAL A 845 126.50 -23.57 -15.02
C VAL A 845 126.98 -24.30 -13.77
N ALA A 846 126.04 -24.61 -12.87
CA ALA A 846 125.77 -25.99 -12.42
C ALA A 846 125.19 -26.03 -11.00
N LYS A 847 124.08 -26.77 -10.88
CA LYS A 847 123.64 -27.57 -9.72
C LYS A 847 123.16 -26.76 -8.51
N MET A 848 122.10 -27.14 -7.80
CA MET A 848 121.30 -28.36 -7.77
C MET A 848 120.05 -27.94 -6.98
N LEU A 849 118.92 -27.88 -7.67
CA LEU A 849 117.84 -28.89 -7.65
C LEU A 849 116.85 -28.73 -6.48
N PRO A 850 115.56 -29.01 -6.74
CA PRO A 850 114.41 -28.53 -6.00
C PRO A 850 113.66 -29.69 -5.31
N TYR A 851 112.70 -29.37 -4.45
CA TYR A 851 111.54 -30.24 -4.24
C TYR A 851 110.25 -29.41 -4.23
N LYS A 852 109.64 -29.36 -5.44
CA LYS A 852 108.20 -29.58 -5.70
C LYS A 852 107.67 -30.67 -4.77
N CYS A 853 106.42 -30.75 -4.33
CA CYS A 853 105.11 -30.26 -4.74
C CYS A 853 104.16 -30.68 -3.59
N ILE A 854 102.92 -30.19 -3.54
CA ILE A 854 101.72 -31.04 -3.67
C ILE A 854 100.43 -30.22 -3.42
N PHE A 855 99.62 -30.23 -4.47
CA PHE A 855 98.16 -30.24 -4.64
C PHE A 855 97.24 -29.27 -3.87
N THR A 856 96.47 -28.39 -4.53
CA THR A 856 95.34 -28.48 -5.52
C THR A 856 93.96 -28.60 -4.86
N LEU A 857 93.01 -27.77 -5.37
CA LEU A 857 91.53 -27.93 -5.38
C LEU A 857 90.84 -27.74 -3.98
N VAL A 858 89.65 -27.16 -3.77
CA VAL A 858 88.46 -26.94 -4.61
C VAL A 858 87.45 -26.08 -3.81
N PHE A 859 86.79 -25.15 -4.52
CA PHE A 859 85.36 -24.78 -4.46
C PHE A 859 84.69 -24.06 -3.27
N LEU A 860 83.95 -23.02 -3.68
CA LEU A 860 82.53 -22.72 -3.43
C LEU A 860 81.93 -23.08 -2.06
N CYS A 861 81.50 -22.06 -1.32
CA CYS A 861 80.08 -21.88 -0.98
C CYS A 861 79.84 -20.45 -0.45
N PRO A 862 78.62 -19.91 -0.59
CA PRO A 862 78.28 -18.54 -0.26
C PRO A 862 78.06 -18.40 1.25
N PHE A 863 78.33 -17.22 1.80
CA PHE A 863 77.68 -16.78 3.03
C PHE A 863 77.06 -15.41 2.79
N THR A 864 75.76 -15.39 3.01
CA THR A 864 74.93 -14.23 3.36
C THR A 864 75.65 -13.28 4.32
N SER A 865 75.82 -12.03 3.90
CA SER A 865 75.29 -10.81 4.53
C SER A 865 75.84 -9.59 3.79
#